data_AF-A0A0D3HWR7-F1
#
_entry.id   AF-A0A0D3HWR7-F1
#
_cell.length_a   1.000
_cell.length_b   1.000
_cell.length_c   1.000
_cell.angle_alpha   90.00
_cell.angle_beta   90.00
_cell.angle_gamma   90.00
#
_symmetry.space_group_name_H-M   'P 1'
#
loop_
_entity.id
_entity.type
_entity.pdbx_description
1 polymer ?
#
loop_
_entity_poly.entity_id
_entity_poly.type
_entity_poly.pdbx_seq_one_letter_code
_entity_poly.pdbx_strand_id
1 'polypeptide(L)'
;MAASVPNGHTTATGEGGTPPSSSSSLVFLGTGCSSAVPNARCLIQPPDPPCAVCSQSLSVAPELNPNYRCNTSLLIDYCQDENAHKYILIDVGKTFREQVLRWFVHHKIPCVDSIILTHEHADAILGLDDVRIVQSFSPTNDIEPTPIYLSQFAMDSIAQKFPYLVRKKLKEGEEVRRVAQLDWRVIESDLQIPFVTSGLEFVPLPVIHGEDYICLGFLFGRKSKVAYISDVSRFPPSTEHAISKSGGGQLDLLILDCLSRTLDAVKRICPKRALFIGMTDEMDHHKDNGTLEEWSRREGIDVQLARDGLRVYIDLSGIFLSSYDGILLASTPSVVIFGGYESDRKWPEDAGECAGGGGGGFLMKAVVGSGRQGRGPPMAASVPNGHSVAGEGGTPAPPPSSSSLVFLGTGCSSAVPNARCLIQPPDPPCAVCSQSLSVPPELNPNYRCNTSLLIDYCQDEVTHKYIVIDVGKTFREQIILTHEHADAILGLDDVRIVQPFSPTNDIEPTPIYISQFAMNSIAQKFPYLVRKKLKEGEEVRRVAQLDWRVIESDLQKPFVTSGLEFVPLPVIHGEDYVCLGFLFGRKSKVAYISDVSRFPPSTEHAISKSGEGQLDLLILDCLYRTLDAVKRICPKRALLIGMTHEMDHHKDNETLEEWSRREGIDVQLARDGLRVYIDL
;
A
#
# COMPACT_ATOMS: atom_id res chain seq x y z
N MET A 1 7.83 30.36 59.43
CA MET A 1 7.70 28.94 59.82
C MET A 1 7.20 28.20 58.59
N ALA A 2 8.07 27.38 58.02
CA ALA A 2 7.76 26.51 56.90
C ALA A 2 7.21 25.17 57.44
N ALA A 3 6.21 24.61 56.77
CA ALA A 3 5.90 23.19 56.86
C ALA A 3 5.55 22.69 55.45
N SER A 4 6.48 21.93 54.91
CA SER A 4 6.49 21.21 53.65
C SER A 4 5.63 19.95 53.72
N VAL A 5 4.87 19.65 52.66
CA VAL A 5 4.35 18.31 52.36
C VAL A 5 4.87 17.94 50.95
N PRO A 6 5.49 16.77 50.73
CA PRO A 6 6.15 16.46 49.47
C PRO A 6 5.15 15.89 48.45
N ASN A 7 4.98 16.59 47.32
CA ASN A 7 4.32 16.06 46.13
C ASN A 7 5.30 15.17 45.37
N GLY A 8 5.12 13.85 45.49
CA GLY A 8 5.68 12.86 44.56
C GLY A 8 4.68 12.59 43.44
N HIS A 9 4.71 13.38 42.37
CA HIS A 9 4.08 13.05 41.10
C HIS A 9 5.16 13.06 40.01
N THR A 10 5.62 11.89 39.61
CA THR A 10 6.35 11.69 38.36
C THR A 10 5.34 11.67 37.21
N THR A 11 5.09 12.85 36.64
CA THR A 11 4.49 12.99 35.30
C THR A 11 5.55 12.60 34.26
N ALA A 12 5.44 11.41 33.70
CA ALA A 12 6.16 11.03 32.49
C ALA A 12 5.19 11.05 31.31
N THR A 13 4.87 12.25 30.82
CA THR A 13 4.27 12.47 29.51
C THR A 13 5.07 13.58 28.83
N GLY A 14 5.84 13.21 27.83
CA GLY A 14 6.52 14.13 26.93
C GLY A 14 6.25 13.69 25.50
N GLU A 15 5.18 14.23 24.90
CA GLU A 15 5.16 14.39 23.44
C GLU A 15 6.32 15.37 23.12
N GLY A 16 7.40 14.86 22.52
CA GLY A 16 8.55 15.66 22.10
C GLY A 16 9.87 15.46 22.88
N GLY A 17 10.00 14.43 23.73
CA GLY A 17 11.30 14.05 24.29
C GLY A 17 12.19 13.35 23.25
N THR A 18 13.48 13.69 23.19
CA THR A 18 14.47 12.87 22.46
C THR A 18 14.40 11.42 22.94
N PRO A 19 14.30 10.43 22.03
CA PRO A 19 14.14 9.03 22.42
C PRO A 19 15.31 8.57 23.29
N PRO A 20 15.07 7.79 24.36
CA PRO A 20 16.11 6.94 24.90
C PRO A 20 16.52 5.98 23.76
N SER A 21 17.80 5.98 23.38
CA SER A 21 18.32 5.13 22.28
C SER A 21 18.25 3.62 22.58
N SER A 22 17.65 3.23 23.70
CA SER A 22 17.60 1.86 24.23
C SER A 22 16.19 1.40 24.62
N SER A 23 15.13 2.12 24.27
CA SER A 23 13.76 1.77 24.66
C SER A 23 12.91 1.27 23.48
N SER A 24 12.14 0.20 23.71
CA SER A 24 11.13 -0.25 22.75
C SER A 24 9.98 0.75 22.63
N SER A 25 9.27 0.73 21.51
CA SER A 25 8.10 1.58 21.30
C SER A 25 7.05 0.93 20.39
N LEU A 26 5.82 1.41 20.53
CA LEU A 26 4.67 1.02 19.72
C LEU A 26 4.29 2.21 18.83
N VAL A 27 4.26 2.02 17.52
CA VAL A 27 3.84 3.04 16.55
C VAL A 27 2.51 2.61 15.94
N PHE A 28 1.48 3.42 16.15
CA PHE A 28 0.15 3.19 15.59
C PHE A 28 0.14 3.64 14.14
N LEU A 29 0.27 2.72 13.20
CA LEU A 29 0.34 3.04 11.78
C LEU A 29 -1.02 3.40 11.21
N GLY A 30 -2.07 2.76 11.71
CA GLY A 30 -3.46 3.07 11.41
C GLY A 30 -4.36 2.76 12.59
N THR A 31 -5.43 3.53 12.73
CA THR A 31 -6.36 3.48 13.87
C THR A 31 -7.83 3.49 13.45
N GLY A 32 -8.10 3.42 12.14
CA GLY A 32 -9.43 3.46 11.56
C GLY A 32 -10.03 2.08 11.32
N CYS A 33 -11.34 2.06 11.08
CA CYS A 33 -12.08 0.85 10.73
C CYS A 33 -11.70 0.30 9.35
N SER A 34 -12.37 -0.78 8.93
CA SER A 34 -12.14 -1.43 7.62
C SER A 34 -12.29 -0.49 6.42
N SER A 35 -13.05 0.59 6.52
CA SER A 35 -13.25 1.56 5.44
C SER A 35 -12.31 2.77 5.48
N ALA A 36 -11.43 2.85 6.51
CA ALA A 36 -10.61 4.03 6.82
C ALA A 36 -11.47 5.31 7.07
N VAL A 37 -10.82 6.40 7.48
CA VAL A 37 -11.44 7.73 7.63
C VAL A 37 -10.57 8.75 6.89
N PRO A 38 -11.14 9.58 5.98
CA PRO A 38 -12.56 9.75 5.68
C PRO A 38 -13.21 8.52 5.02
N ASN A 39 -14.48 8.31 5.34
CA ASN A 39 -15.33 7.43 4.55
C ASN A 39 -15.61 8.10 3.21
N ALA A 40 -15.08 7.55 2.11
CA ALA A 40 -15.20 8.18 0.79
C ALA A 40 -16.66 8.39 0.36
N ARG A 41 -17.59 7.58 0.88
CA ARG A 41 -19.04 7.76 0.66
C ARG A 41 -19.52 9.12 1.14
N CYS A 42 -19.10 9.54 2.33
CA CYS A 42 -19.48 10.82 2.93
C CYS A 42 -18.96 12.03 2.12
N LEU A 43 -17.97 11.81 1.25
CA LEU A 43 -17.40 12.86 0.39
C LEU A 43 -18.04 12.88 -1.00
N ILE A 44 -18.24 11.70 -1.60
CA ILE A 44 -18.81 11.56 -2.95
C ILE A 44 -20.34 11.73 -2.94
N GLN A 45 -20.99 11.33 -1.84
CA GLN A 45 -22.42 11.49 -1.60
C GLN A 45 -22.61 12.10 -0.20
N PRO A 46 -22.35 13.41 -0.06
CA PRO A 46 -22.44 14.07 1.24
C PRO A 46 -23.82 13.84 1.87
N PRO A 47 -23.89 13.33 3.12
CA PRO A 47 -25.15 13.33 3.85
C PRO A 47 -25.59 14.77 4.12
N ASP A 48 -26.86 14.95 4.49
CA ASP A 48 -27.39 16.24 4.96
C ASP A 48 -27.83 16.10 6.43
N PRO A 49 -27.11 16.71 7.39
CA PRO A 49 -25.91 17.55 7.20
C PRO A 49 -24.65 16.74 6.83
N PRO A 50 -23.62 17.37 6.22
CA PRO A 50 -22.36 16.71 5.89
C PRO A 50 -21.68 16.09 7.10
N CYS A 51 -21.02 14.94 6.91
CA CYS A 51 -20.31 14.24 7.98
C CYS A 51 -19.12 15.09 8.48
N ALA A 52 -19.22 15.61 9.70
CA ALA A 52 -18.23 16.53 10.26
C ALA A 52 -16.83 15.91 10.33
N VAL A 53 -16.71 14.63 10.75
CA VAL A 53 -15.42 13.95 10.87
C VAL A 53 -14.75 13.79 9.50
N CYS A 54 -15.50 13.31 8.49
CA CYS A 54 -14.97 13.15 7.13
C CYS A 54 -14.60 14.49 6.48
N SER A 55 -15.40 15.54 6.69
CA SER A 55 -15.06 16.87 6.18
C SER A 55 -13.81 17.43 6.88
N GLN A 56 -13.71 17.27 8.20
CA GLN A 56 -12.57 17.74 8.98
C GLN A 56 -11.30 16.94 8.70
N SER A 57 -11.39 15.63 8.42
CA SER A 57 -10.23 14.79 8.12
C SER A 57 -9.47 15.25 6.87
N LEU A 58 -10.10 16.04 5.99
CA LEU A 58 -9.48 16.63 4.81
C LEU A 58 -9.12 18.13 4.95
N SER A 59 -9.35 18.73 6.12
CA SER A 59 -9.14 20.17 6.31
C SER A 59 -7.66 20.58 6.46
N VAL A 60 -6.81 19.64 6.86
CA VAL A 60 -5.36 19.80 7.00
C VAL A 60 -4.67 18.51 6.54
N ALA A 61 -3.36 18.60 6.29
CA ALA A 61 -2.56 17.45 5.88
C ALA A 61 -2.76 16.24 6.81
N PRO A 62 -2.88 15.02 6.29
CA PRO A 62 -3.19 13.82 7.07
C PRO A 62 -2.29 13.60 8.30
N GLU A 63 -1.01 13.94 8.22
CA GLU A 63 -0.02 13.78 9.31
C GLU A 63 -0.34 14.67 10.52
N LEU A 64 -1.08 15.76 10.30
CA LEU A 64 -1.51 16.70 11.33
C LEU A 64 -2.95 16.44 11.78
N ASN A 65 -3.64 15.48 11.16
CA ASN A 65 -5.07 15.27 11.33
C ASN A 65 -5.39 13.96 12.07
N PRO A 66 -5.81 14.00 13.33
CA PRO A 66 -6.12 12.78 14.08
C PRO A 66 -7.45 12.12 13.66
N ASN A 67 -8.26 12.79 12.84
CA ASN A 67 -9.47 12.23 12.23
C ASN A 67 -9.18 11.58 10.87
N TYR A 68 -7.99 11.75 10.29
CA TYR A 68 -7.57 10.97 9.13
C TYR A 68 -6.95 9.66 9.62
N ARG A 69 -7.59 8.53 9.32
CA ARG A 69 -7.26 7.22 9.90
C ARG A 69 -7.15 6.13 8.84
N CYS A 70 -5.97 5.58 8.66
CA CYS A 70 -5.72 4.38 7.87
C CYS A 70 -6.28 3.12 8.58
N ASN A 71 -6.36 1.98 7.87
CA ASN A 71 -6.78 0.72 8.49
C ASN A 71 -5.87 0.35 9.66
N THR A 72 -6.46 -0.17 10.72
CA THR A 72 -5.78 -0.65 11.92
C THR A 72 -4.50 -1.44 11.61
N SER A 73 -3.37 -0.97 12.15
CA SER A 73 -2.07 -1.65 12.06
C SER A 73 -1.12 -1.09 13.13
N LEU A 74 -0.30 -1.96 13.72
CA LEU A 74 0.66 -1.61 14.78
C LEU A 74 2.07 -2.05 14.39
N LEU A 75 3.03 -1.13 14.48
CA LEU A 75 4.44 -1.47 14.42
C LEU A 75 5.04 -1.49 15.83
N ILE A 76 5.68 -2.58 16.17
CA ILE A 76 6.48 -2.73 17.38
C ILE A 76 7.94 -2.53 16.98
N ASP A 77 8.52 -1.44 17.46
CA ASP A 77 9.96 -1.18 17.42
C ASP A 77 10.56 -1.75 18.70
N TYR A 78 11.01 -3.01 18.62
CA TYR A 78 11.54 -3.78 19.74
C TYR A 78 13.05 -3.62 19.85
N CYS A 79 13.51 -3.11 20.97
CA CYS A 79 14.93 -2.97 21.30
C CYS A 79 15.32 -4.07 22.29
N GLN A 80 16.06 -5.09 21.85
CA GLN A 80 16.48 -6.21 22.69
C GLN A 80 17.77 -5.91 23.47
N ASP A 81 18.75 -5.30 22.80
CA ASP A 81 20.04 -4.86 23.33
C ASP A 81 20.34 -3.42 22.86
N GLU A 82 21.31 -2.72 23.46
CA GLU A 82 21.62 -1.32 23.10
C GLU A 82 21.84 -1.13 21.59
N ASN A 83 20.92 -0.40 20.94
CA ASN A 83 20.86 -0.09 19.51
C ASN A 83 20.48 -1.23 18.52
N ALA A 84 20.11 -2.41 19.01
CA ALA A 84 19.62 -3.50 18.15
C ALA A 84 18.09 -3.49 18.07
N HIS A 85 17.55 -2.74 17.11
CA HIS A 85 16.11 -2.63 16.88
C HIS A 85 15.59 -3.72 15.94
N LYS A 86 14.41 -4.23 16.25
CA LYS A 86 13.64 -5.16 15.44
C LYS A 86 12.24 -4.62 15.22
N TYR A 87 11.80 -4.60 13.97
CA TYR A 87 10.53 -4.01 13.55
C TYR A 87 9.52 -5.11 13.24
N ILE A 88 8.55 -5.29 14.14
CA ILE A 88 7.52 -6.32 14.03
C ILE A 88 6.20 -5.63 13.70
N LEU A 89 5.57 -6.03 12.60
CA LEU A 89 4.33 -5.44 12.14
C LEU A 89 3.13 -6.33 12.48
N ILE A 90 2.04 -5.76 12.97
CA ILE A 90 0.75 -6.44 13.11
C ILE A 90 -0.20 -5.87 12.06
N ASP A 91 -0.65 -6.75 11.16
CA ASP A 91 -1.50 -6.51 10.00
C ASP A 91 -0.92 -5.59 8.91
N VAL A 92 -1.27 -5.89 7.65
CA VAL A 92 -0.86 -5.18 6.42
C VAL A 92 -2.08 -4.96 5.52
N GLY A 93 -2.92 -4.00 5.92
CA GLY A 93 -4.15 -3.64 5.22
C GLY A 93 -3.96 -2.91 3.88
N LYS A 94 -5.06 -2.59 3.21
CA LYS A 94 -5.09 -1.83 1.93
C LYS A 94 -4.49 -0.41 2.00
N THR A 95 -4.33 0.15 3.20
CA THR A 95 -3.65 1.43 3.43
C THR A 95 -2.15 1.30 3.74
N PHE A 96 -1.58 0.09 3.71
CA PHE A 96 -0.20 -0.17 4.12
C PHE A 96 0.84 0.71 3.41
N ARG A 97 0.72 0.87 2.09
CA ARG A 97 1.61 1.75 1.33
C ARG A 97 1.61 3.20 1.85
N GLU A 98 0.43 3.74 2.17
CA GLU A 98 0.29 5.08 2.72
C GLU A 98 0.91 5.17 4.13
N GLN A 99 0.69 4.14 4.95
CA GLN A 99 1.28 4.03 6.29
C GLN A 99 2.81 4.02 6.24
N VAL A 100 3.41 3.34 5.26
CA VAL A 100 4.86 3.36 5.04
C VAL A 100 5.32 4.77 4.65
N LEU A 101 4.70 5.39 3.65
CA LEU A 101 5.08 6.74 3.21
C LEU A 101 5.01 7.78 4.34
N ARG A 102 3.97 7.71 5.18
CA ARG A 102 3.74 8.68 6.25
C ARG A 102 4.60 8.36 7.47
N TRP A 103 4.50 7.15 7.99
CA TRP A 103 5.00 6.84 9.34
C TRP A 103 6.36 6.16 9.35
N PHE A 104 6.70 5.35 8.34
CA PHE A 104 8.04 4.77 8.28
C PHE A 104 9.08 5.84 7.96
N VAL A 105 8.76 6.73 7.03
CA VAL A 105 9.62 7.88 6.70
C VAL A 105 9.73 8.83 7.90
N HIS A 106 8.61 9.18 8.54
CA HIS A 106 8.61 10.08 9.69
C HIS A 106 9.41 9.53 10.88
N HIS A 107 9.19 8.26 11.25
CA HIS A 107 9.86 7.61 12.39
C HIS A 107 11.21 6.97 12.03
N LYS A 108 11.65 7.08 10.77
CA LYS A 108 12.92 6.54 10.22
C LYS A 108 13.04 5.02 10.38
N ILE A 109 11.97 4.31 10.10
CA ILE A 109 11.92 2.84 10.11
C ILE A 109 12.45 2.33 8.76
N PRO A 110 13.57 1.59 8.73
CA PRO A 110 14.22 1.21 7.48
C PRO A 110 13.63 -0.06 6.84
N CYS A 111 13.01 -0.93 7.63
CA CYS A 111 12.56 -2.26 7.18
C CYS A 111 11.51 -2.86 8.13
N VAL A 112 11.05 -4.07 7.81
CA VAL A 112 10.24 -4.93 8.69
C VAL A 112 10.95 -6.28 8.83
N ASP A 113 11.21 -6.71 10.06
CA ASP A 113 11.86 -7.99 10.35
C ASP A 113 10.86 -9.16 10.36
N SER A 114 9.62 -8.92 10.78
CA SER A 114 8.57 -9.93 10.75
C SER A 114 7.16 -9.32 10.78
N ILE A 115 6.18 -10.08 10.32
CA ILE A 115 4.77 -9.69 10.25
C ILE A 115 3.93 -10.72 11.01
N ILE A 116 2.92 -10.25 11.73
CA ILE A 116 1.88 -11.06 12.36
C ILE A 116 0.54 -10.64 11.77
N LEU A 117 -0.27 -11.59 11.32
CA LEU A 117 -1.62 -11.33 10.83
C LEU A 117 -2.64 -11.78 11.88
N THR A 118 -3.53 -10.86 12.26
CA THR A 118 -4.63 -11.14 13.19
C THR A 118 -5.67 -12.05 12.54
N HIS A 119 -5.98 -11.80 11.27
CA HIS A 119 -7.01 -12.49 10.49
C HIS A 119 -6.91 -12.19 8.98
N GLU A 120 -7.78 -12.77 8.16
CA GLU A 120 -7.68 -12.72 6.69
C GLU A 120 -8.67 -11.80 5.95
N HIS A 121 -9.26 -10.83 6.65
CA HIS A 121 -10.08 -9.81 5.99
C HIS A 121 -9.24 -8.78 5.23
N ALA A 122 -9.91 -8.08 4.31
CA ALA A 122 -9.25 -7.22 3.33
C ALA A 122 -8.43 -6.08 3.97
N ASP A 123 -8.98 -5.48 5.01
CA ASP A 123 -8.37 -4.43 5.81
C ASP A 123 -7.18 -4.90 6.65
N ALA A 124 -6.97 -6.20 6.81
CA ALA A 124 -5.78 -6.77 7.46
C ALA A 124 -4.72 -7.30 6.49
N ILE A 125 -5.08 -7.67 5.24
CA ILE A 125 -4.16 -8.40 4.35
C ILE A 125 -3.98 -7.86 2.93
N LEU A 126 -4.79 -6.91 2.43
CA LEU A 126 -4.68 -6.47 1.03
C LEU A 126 -3.41 -5.64 0.73
N GLY A 127 -2.61 -5.31 1.74
CA GLY A 127 -1.27 -4.71 1.59
C GLY A 127 -0.14 -5.73 1.46
N LEU A 128 -0.42 -7.05 1.46
CA LEU A 128 0.60 -8.09 1.36
C LEU A 128 1.49 -7.99 0.11
N ASP A 129 0.93 -7.56 -1.02
CA ASP A 129 1.70 -7.36 -2.26
C ASP A 129 2.74 -6.23 -2.09
N ASP A 130 2.36 -5.17 -1.36
CA ASP A 130 3.20 -4.01 -1.06
C ASP A 130 4.31 -4.31 -0.04
N VAL A 131 4.29 -5.45 0.67
CA VAL A 131 5.35 -5.82 1.64
C VAL A 131 6.75 -5.78 1.01
N ARG A 132 6.85 -6.04 -0.31
CA ARG A 132 8.12 -5.90 -1.05
C ARG A 132 8.83 -4.57 -0.77
N ILE A 133 8.10 -3.47 -0.55
CA ILE A 133 8.68 -2.12 -0.37
C ILE A 133 9.49 -1.99 0.92
N VAL A 134 9.22 -2.80 1.95
CA VAL A 134 9.91 -2.79 3.24
C VAL A 134 10.93 -3.93 3.39
N GLN A 135 11.08 -4.77 2.37
CA GLN A 135 12.14 -5.78 2.30
C GLN A 135 13.44 -5.20 1.75
N SER A 136 14.56 -5.86 2.10
CA SER A 136 15.85 -5.62 1.49
C SER A 136 15.76 -5.69 -0.04
N PHE A 137 16.56 -4.88 -0.73
CA PHE A 137 16.60 -4.90 -2.19
C PHE A 137 17.69 -5.83 -2.71
N SER A 138 17.33 -6.67 -3.68
CA SER A 138 18.26 -7.45 -4.49
C SER A 138 17.84 -7.36 -5.97
N PRO A 139 18.75 -7.05 -6.92
CA PRO A 139 18.43 -6.99 -8.35
C PRO A 139 17.84 -8.30 -8.89
N THR A 140 18.25 -9.43 -8.31
CA THR A 140 17.82 -10.79 -8.66
C THR A 140 16.66 -11.28 -7.78
N ASN A 141 16.14 -10.43 -6.88
CA ASN A 141 15.15 -10.79 -5.86
C ASN A 141 15.59 -11.95 -4.93
N ASP A 142 16.89 -12.19 -4.83
CA ASP A 142 17.49 -13.16 -3.91
C ASP A 142 17.69 -12.47 -2.55
N ILE A 143 16.66 -12.53 -1.72
CA ILE A 143 16.62 -11.95 -0.38
C ILE A 143 16.08 -12.98 0.61
N GLU A 144 16.46 -12.83 1.88
CA GLU A 144 15.84 -13.61 2.95
C GLU A 144 14.33 -13.29 3.01
N PRO A 145 13.46 -14.31 2.91
CA PRO A 145 12.03 -14.07 2.95
C PRO A 145 11.59 -13.55 4.33
N THR A 146 10.70 -12.56 4.35
CA THR A 146 10.15 -12.01 5.58
C THR A 146 9.20 -13.02 6.24
N PRO A 147 9.43 -13.41 7.50
CA PRO A 147 8.53 -14.29 8.24
C PRO A 147 7.16 -13.64 8.47
N ILE A 148 6.09 -14.38 8.12
CA ILE A 148 4.70 -14.00 8.40
C ILE A 148 4.06 -15.06 9.29
N TYR A 149 3.55 -14.63 10.45
CA TYR A 149 2.91 -15.48 11.44
C TYR A 149 1.40 -15.31 11.37
N LEU A 150 0.66 -16.42 11.25
CA LEU A 150 -0.78 -16.40 11.04
C LEU A 150 -1.43 -17.74 11.43
N SER A 151 -2.73 -17.76 11.67
CA SER A 151 -3.46 -19.01 11.92
C SER A 151 -3.53 -19.89 10.66
N GLN A 152 -3.77 -21.20 10.83
CA GLN A 152 -3.99 -22.10 9.69
C GLN A 152 -5.16 -21.65 8.82
N PHE A 153 -6.22 -21.14 9.46
CA PHE A 153 -7.40 -20.63 8.76
C PHE A 153 -7.06 -19.43 7.85
N ALA A 154 -6.28 -18.48 8.37
CA ALA A 154 -5.80 -17.35 7.58
C ALA A 154 -4.88 -17.81 6.43
N MET A 155 -3.99 -18.79 6.70
CA MET A 155 -3.09 -19.35 5.69
C MET A 155 -3.86 -20.00 4.53
N ASP A 156 -4.88 -20.79 4.81
CA ASP A 156 -5.71 -21.44 3.79
C ASP A 156 -6.41 -20.42 2.89
N SER A 157 -6.88 -19.31 3.47
CA SER A 157 -7.49 -18.21 2.74
C SER A 157 -6.47 -17.43 1.89
N ILE A 158 -5.30 -17.14 2.45
CA ILE A 158 -4.22 -16.45 1.73
C ILE A 158 -3.70 -17.29 0.57
N ALA A 159 -3.57 -18.61 0.73
CA ALA A 159 -3.17 -19.50 -0.36
C ALA A 159 -4.15 -19.47 -1.56
N GLN A 160 -5.42 -19.14 -1.31
CA GLN A 160 -6.43 -18.95 -2.36
C GLN A 160 -6.39 -17.54 -2.96
N LYS A 161 -6.31 -16.50 -2.11
CA LYS A 161 -6.31 -15.08 -2.50
C LYS A 161 -5.03 -14.65 -3.22
N PHE A 162 -3.89 -15.12 -2.73
CA PHE A 162 -2.55 -14.72 -3.17
C PHE A 162 -1.67 -15.93 -3.50
N PRO A 163 -2.08 -16.80 -4.45
CA PRO A 163 -1.33 -18.01 -4.77
C PRO A 163 0.10 -17.70 -5.24
N TYR A 164 0.32 -16.52 -5.84
CA TYR A 164 1.63 -16.04 -6.29
C TYR A 164 2.57 -15.64 -5.16
N LEU A 165 2.06 -15.34 -3.96
CA LEU A 165 2.88 -15.07 -2.75
C LEU A 165 3.20 -16.34 -1.96
N VAL A 166 2.53 -17.45 -2.25
CA VAL A 166 2.69 -18.73 -1.55
C VAL A 166 3.52 -19.74 -2.37
N ARG A 167 3.27 -19.83 -3.69
CA ARG A 167 3.92 -20.83 -4.55
C ARG A 167 5.27 -20.33 -5.06
N LYS A 168 6.36 -20.95 -4.57
CA LYS A 168 7.75 -20.58 -4.91
C LYS A 168 8.38 -21.30 -6.10
N LYS A 169 7.71 -22.30 -6.70
CA LYS A 169 8.33 -23.07 -7.81
C LYS A 169 8.22 -22.30 -9.12
N LEU A 170 9.24 -21.50 -9.42
CA LEU A 170 9.57 -21.12 -10.79
C LEU A 170 9.98 -22.39 -11.54
N LYS A 171 9.49 -22.57 -12.77
CA LYS A 171 10.04 -23.60 -13.67
C LYS A 171 11.42 -23.17 -14.15
N GLU A 172 12.24 -24.14 -14.53
CA GLU A 172 13.55 -23.88 -15.11
C GLU A 172 13.39 -23.02 -16.38
N GLY A 173 13.92 -21.79 -16.37
CA GLY A 173 13.78 -20.81 -17.45
C GLY A 173 12.71 -19.72 -17.26
N GLU A 174 11.89 -19.76 -16.20
CA GLU A 174 10.95 -18.66 -15.90
C GLU A 174 11.68 -17.45 -15.28
N GLU A 175 11.40 -16.24 -15.80
CA GLU A 175 11.91 -15.00 -15.21
C GLU A 175 11.49 -14.82 -13.74
N VAL A 176 12.39 -14.25 -12.94
CA VAL A 176 12.13 -13.94 -11.54
C VAL A 176 11.03 -12.87 -11.43
N ARG A 177 9.82 -13.29 -11.06
CA ARG A 177 8.75 -12.35 -10.69
C ARG A 177 9.17 -11.55 -9.47
N ARG A 178 9.17 -10.21 -9.57
CA ARG A 178 9.50 -9.29 -8.47
C ARG A 178 8.34 -9.11 -7.49
N VAL A 179 7.92 -10.22 -6.87
CA VAL A 179 6.92 -10.26 -5.81
C VAL A 179 7.60 -10.31 -4.44
N ALA A 180 6.86 -9.99 -3.38
CA ALA A 180 7.34 -10.07 -2.00
C ALA A 180 7.82 -11.50 -1.68
N GLN A 181 8.98 -11.62 -1.03
CA GLN A 181 9.53 -12.91 -0.61
C GLN A 181 9.06 -13.23 0.81
N LEU A 182 8.13 -14.16 0.97
CA LEU A 182 7.48 -14.42 2.26
C LEU A 182 7.79 -15.83 2.78
N ASP A 183 8.00 -15.93 4.10
CA ASP A 183 8.12 -17.20 4.84
C ASP A 183 6.89 -17.38 5.74
N TRP A 184 5.95 -18.20 5.30
CA TRP A 184 4.67 -18.42 5.97
C TRP A 184 4.82 -19.38 7.15
N ARG A 185 4.51 -18.91 8.36
CA ARG A 185 4.63 -19.65 9.62
C ARG A 185 3.28 -19.74 10.31
N VAL A 186 2.69 -20.93 10.27
CA VAL A 186 1.43 -21.18 10.95
C VAL A 186 1.64 -21.21 12.45
N ILE A 187 0.86 -20.41 13.19
CA ILE A 187 0.80 -20.41 14.64
C ILE A 187 -0.48 -21.09 15.13
N GLU A 188 -0.38 -21.74 16.28
CA GLU A 188 -1.54 -22.32 16.96
C GLU A 188 -2.41 -21.21 17.55
N SER A 189 -3.71 -21.31 17.38
CA SER A 189 -4.67 -20.35 17.95
C SER A 189 -4.99 -20.69 19.41
N ASP A 190 -3.95 -20.81 20.23
CA ASP A 190 -4.04 -21.26 21.63
C ASP A 190 -3.19 -20.38 22.56
N LEU A 191 -3.82 -19.94 23.65
CA LEU A 191 -3.21 -19.16 24.73
C LEU A 191 -2.03 -19.87 25.41
N GLN A 192 -1.96 -21.21 25.33
CA GLN A 192 -0.92 -22.02 25.96
C GLN A 192 0.30 -22.26 25.05
N ILE A 193 0.21 -21.89 23.77
CA ILE A 193 1.25 -22.14 22.78
C ILE A 193 1.78 -20.79 22.28
N PRO A 194 2.66 -20.12 23.06
CA PRO A 194 3.29 -18.88 22.62
C PRO A 194 4.23 -19.16 21.44
N PHE A 195 4.50 -18.11 20.67
CA PHE A 195 5.52 -18.13 19.62
C PHE A 195 6.46 -16.95 19.78
N VAL A 196 7.67 -17.08 19.24
CA VAL A 196 8.67 -16.01 19.25
C VAL A 196 8.93 -15.56 17.83
N THR A 197 8.94 -14.25 17.63
CA THR A 197 9.35 -13.62 16.38
C THR A 197 10.21 -12.40 16.68
N SER A 198 11.31 -12.25 15.94
CA SER A 198 12.26 -11.15 16.10
C SER A 198 12.68 -10.86 17.56
N GLY A 199 12.81 -11.92 18.36
CA GLY A 199 13.22 -11.86 19.77
C GLY A 199 12.11 -11.52 20.78
N LEU A 200 10.89 -11.24 20.34
CA LEU A 200 9.74 -10.96 21.20
C LEU A 200 8.77 -12.15 21.21
N GLU A 201 8.34 -12.53 22.42
CA GLU A 201 7.37 -13.60 22.66
C GLU A 201 5.94 -13.05 22.60
N PHE A 202 5.08 -13.75 21.88
CA PHE A 202 3.66 -13.44 21.72
C PHE A 202 2.80 -14.62 22.16
N VAL A 203 1.74 -14.33 22.89
CA VAL A 203 0.67 -15.26 23.24
C VAL A 203 -0.53 -14.94 22.36
N PRO A 204 -0.97 -15.85 21.47
CA PRO A 204 -2.20 -15.69 20.70
C PRO A 204 -3.42 -15.58 21.63
N LEU A 205 -4.31 -14.62 21.37
CA LEU A 205 -5.55 -14.40 22.10
C LEU A 205 -6.75 -14.63 21.16
N PRO A 206 -7.34 -15.84 21.12
CA PRO A 206 -8.56 -16.06 20.35
C PRO A 206 -9.69 -15.15 20.83
N VAL A 207 -10.28 -14.40 19.92
CA VAL A 207 -11.40 -13.49 20.18
C VAL A 207 -12.48 -13.67 19.12
N ILE A 208 -13.72 -13.33 19.47
CA ILE A 208 -14.86 -13.50 18.57
C ILE A 208 -15.09 -12.18 17.85
N HIS A 209 -15.25 -12.27 16.53
CA HIS A 209 -15.53 -11.17 15.63
C HIS A 209 -16.79 -11.49 14.83
N GLY A 210 -17.87 -10.73 15.06
CA GLY A 210 -19.21 -11.12 14.60
C GLY A 210 -19.81 -12.23 15.48
N GLU A 211 -20.50 -13.19 14.86
CA GLU A 211 -21.18 -14.30 15.56
C GLU A 211 -20.23 -15.47 15.92
N ASP A 212 -19.70 -16.14 14.90
CA ASP A 212 -18.98 -17.43 15.02
C ASP A 212 -17.57 -17.41 14.40
N TYR A 213 -17.06 -16.23 14.04
CA TYR A 213 -15.74 -16.09 13.46
C TYR A 213 -14.71 -15.73 14.54
N ILE A 214 -13.56 -16.41 14.52
CA ILE A 214 -12.48 -16.24 15.48
C ILE A 214 -11.32 -15.53 14.78
N CYS A 215 -10.95 -14.36 15.29
CA CYS A 215 -9.68 -13.69 14.97
C CYS A 215 -8.71 -13.80 16.15
N LEU A 216 -7.46 -13.37 15.94
CA LEU A 216 -6.44 -13.37 16.97
C LEU A 216 -6.11 -11.94 17.41
N GLY A 217 -6.22 -11.69 18.71
CA GLY A 217 -5.42 -10.67 19.38
C GLY A 217 -4.07 -11.26 19.82
N PHE A 218 -3.21 -10.42 20.39
CA PHE A 218 -1.90 -10.85 20.88
C PHE A 218 -1.54 -10.19 22.21
N LEU A 219 -1.03 -11.00 23.13
CA LEU A 219 -0.46 -10.56 24.39
C LEU A 219 1.06 -10.67 24.33
N PHE A 220 1.78 -9.61 24.68
CA PHE A 220 3.24 -9.57 24.61
C PHE A 220 3.84 -8.60 25.65
N GLY A 221 5.16 -8.68 25.80
CA GLY A 221 5.93 -7.89 26.76
C GLY A 221 5.96 -8.52 28.15
N ARG A 222 7.18 -8.71 28.69
CA ARG A 222 7.38 -9.37 30.00
C ARG A 222 7.37 -8.37 31.15
N LYS A 223 8.04 -7.23 30.98
CA LYS A 223 8.11 -6.17 32.00
C LYS A 223 6.90 -5.25 31.97
N SER A 224 6.50 -4.82 30.78
CA SER A 224 5.23 -4.12 30.56
C SER A 224 4.32 -5.02 29.74
N LYS A 225 3.18 -5.42 30.32
CA LYS A 225 2.27 -6.39 29.70
C LYS A 225 1.28 -5.67 28.80
N VAL A 226 1.34 -5.95 27.50
CA VAL A 226 0.52 -5.31 26.45
C VAL A 226 -0.40 -6.33 25.81
N ALA A 227 -1.68 -6.00 25.66
CA ALA A 227 -2.61 -6.75 24.81
C ALA A 227 -3.04 -5.88 23.63
N TYR A 228 -2.91 -6.40 22.41
CA TYR A 228 -3.41 -5.81 21.18
C TYR A 228 -4.55 -6.66 20.63
N ILE A 229 -5.75 -6.09 20.53
CA ILE A 229 -6.96 -6.81 20.13
C ILE A 229 -7.78 -5.90 19.22
N SER A 230 -7.66 -6.09 17.90
CA SER A 230 -8.53 -5.47 16.90
C SER A 230 -9.74 -6.35 16.59
N ASP A 231 -10.75 -5.78 15.91
CA ASP A 231 -11.87 -6.51 15.33
C ASP A 231 -12.59 -7.44 16.31
N VAL A 232 -13.03 -6.99 17.48
CA VAL A 232 -13.57 -7.88 18.53
C VAL A 232 -15.00 -7.52 18.94
N SER A 233 -15.93 -8.46 18.77
CA SER A 233 -17.30 -8.36 19.27
C SER A 233 -17.44 -8.92 20.68
N ARG A 234 -16.69 -9.98 21.02
CA ARG A 234 -16.79 -10.68 22.32
C ARG A 234 -15.50 -11.41 22.69
N PHE A 235 -15.19 -11.41 23.98
CA PHE A 235 -14.09 -12.19 24.54
C PHE A 235 -14.57 -13.57 25.00
N PRO A 236 -13.91 -14.66 24.56
CA PRO A 236 -14.04 -15.94 25.24
C PRO A 236 -13.62 -15.83 26.72
N PRO A 237 -14.23 -16.58 27.66
CA PRO A 237 -13.89 -16.50 29.08
C PRO A 237 -12.41 -16.75 29.38
N SER A 238 -11.77 -17.65 28.63
CA SER A 238 -10.33 -17.95 28.74
C SER A 238 -9.47 -16.73 28.38
N THR A 239 -9.79 -16.08 27.26
CA THR A 239 -9.09 -14.88 26.79
C THR A 239 -9.30 -13.71 27.74
N GLU A 240 -10.54 -13.44 28.17
CA GLU A 240 -10.83 -12.38 29.15
C GLU A 240 -10.10 -12.63 30.47
N HIS A 241 -10.07 -13.88 30.95
CA HIS A 241 -9.32 -14.24 32.14
C HIS A 241 -7.82 -13.96 31.98
N ALA A 242 -7.20 -14.36 30.86
CA ALA A 242 -5.77 -14.21 30.60
C ALA A 242 -5.29 -12.73 30.55
N ILE A 243 -6.19 -11.81 30.19
CA ILE A 243 -5.87 -10.38 30.09
C ILE A 243 -6.42 -9.55 31.27
N SER A 244 -7.34 -10.09 32.07
CA SER A 244 -7.91 -9.39 33.22
C SER A 244 -6.93 -9.28 34.39
N LYS A 245 -7.05 -8.19 35.16
CA LYS A 245 -6.34 -8.00 36.43
C LYS A 245 -6.53 -9.15 37.41
N SER A 246 -7.71 -9.75 37.47
CA SER A 246 -8.05 -10.87 38.36
C SER A 246 -7.55 -12.23 37.91
N GLY A 247 -7.19 -12.39 36.63
CA GLY A 247 -6.69 -13.65 36.08
C GLY A 247 -5.20 -13.58 35.78
N GLY A 248 -4.84 -13.23 34.54
CA GLY A 248 -3.44 -13.20 34.10
C GLY A 248 -2.61 -12.00 34.60
N GLY A 249 -3.18 -11.14 35.45
CA GLY A 249 -2.52 -9.96 36.00
C GLY A 249 -2.80 -8.67 35.21
N GLN A 250 -2.65 -7.53 35.87
CA GLN A 250 -3.02 -6.23 35.32
C GLN A 250 -2.17 -5.87 34.11
N LEU A 251 -2.82 -5.56 32.98
CA LEU A 251 -2.13 -5.03 31.79
C LEU A 251 -1.59 -3.62 32.06
N ASP A 252 -0.40 -3.34 31.54
CA ASP A 252 0.13 -1.98 31.46
C ASP A 252 -0.55 -1.19 30.35
N LEU A 253 -0.82 -1.85 29.23
CA LEU A 253 -1.52 -1.25 28.09
C LEU A 253 -2.47 -2.25 27.42
N LEU A 254 -3.72 -1.82 27.23
CA LEU A 254 -4.71 -2.50 26.40
C LEU A 254 -4.96 -1.68 25.14
N ILE A 255 -4.63 -2.22 23.97
CA ILE A 255 -5.01 -1.66 22.68
C ILE A 255 -6.21 -2.43 22.18
N LEU A 256 -7.34 -1.76 21.99
CA LEU A 256 -8.63 -2.42 21.81
C LEU A 256 -9.52 -1.72 20.77
N ASP A 257 -10.21 -2.52 19.96
CA ASP A 257 -11.21 -2.05 19.01
C ASP A 257 -12.36 -1.25 19.68
N CYS A 258 -12.77 -0.17 19.02
CA CYS A 258 -13.71 0.81 19.55
C CYS A 258 -15.15 0.55 19.09
N LEU A 259 -15.83 -0.34 19.81
CA LEU A 259 -17.24 -0.68 19.62
C LEU A 259 -18.10 -0.21 20.80
N SER A 260 -19.42 -0.30 20.64
CA SER A 260 -20.41 0.21 21.60
C SER A 260 -20.27 -0.31 23.04
N ARG A 261 -19.61 -1.47 23.24
CA ARG A 261 -19.42 -2.12 24.56
C ARG A 261 -17.97 -2.13 25.04
N THR A 262 -17.08 -1.39 24.38
CA THR A 262 -15.64 -1.42 24.67
C THR A 262 -15.32 -0.91 26.09
N LEU A 263 -15.98 0.14 26.57
CA LEU A 263 -15.75 0.66 27.93
C LEU A 263 -16.13 -0.35 29.03
N ASP A 264 -17.19 -1.15 28.84
CA ASP A 264 -17.54 -2.21 29.78
C ASP A 264 -16.46 -3.29 29.84
N ALA A 265 -15.87 -3.63 28.69
CA ALA A 265 -14.74 -4.56 28.63
C ALA A 265 -13.51 -3.99 29.35
N VAL A 266 -13.18 -2.72 29.15
CA VAL A 266 -12.09 -2.05 29.88
C VAL A 266 -12.31 -2.12 31.39
N LYS A 267 -13.53 -1.93 31.89
CA LYS A 267 -13.83 -2.07 33.34
C LYS A 267 -13.57 -3.48 33.86
N ARG A 268 -14.00 -4.50 33.11
CA ARG A 268 -13.81 -5.91 33.52
C ARG A 268 -12.35 -6.34 33.46
N ILE A 269 -11.61 -5.91 32.43
CA ILE A 269 -10.19 -6.22 32.24
C ILE A 269 -9.31 -5.43 33.23
N CYS A 270 -9.69 -4.18 33.52
CA CYS A 270 -9.02 -3.25 34.45
C CYS A 270 -7.52 -3.01 34.13
N PRO A 271 -7.16 -2.60 32.89
CA PRO A 271 -5.79 -2.24 32.55
C PRO A 271 -5.33 -0.96 33.26
N LYS A 272 -4.03 -0.65 33.27
CA LYS A 272 -3.53 0.66 33.73
C LYS A 272 -3.88 1.77 32.74
N ARG A 273 -3.78 1.47 31.45
CA ARG A 273 -4.13 2.35 30.33
C ARG A 273 -4.80 1.57 29.20
N ALA A 274 -5.77 2.17 28.52
CA ALA A 274 -6.35 1.66 27.29
C ALA A 274 -6.27 2.68 26.15
N LEU A 275 -5.92 2.21 24.96
CA LEU A 275 -5.91 2.99 23.72
C LEU A 275 -6.86 2.35 22.72
N PHE A 276 -7.82 3.12 22.22
CA PHE A 276 -8.80 2.62 21.26
C PHE A 276 -8.35 2.79 19.81
N ILE A 277 -8.66 1.78 19.01
CA ILE A 277 -8.41 1.67 17.56
C ILE A 277 -9.70 1.24 16.84
N GLY A 278 -9.68 1.11 15.52
CA GLY A 278 -10.86 0.72 14.73
C GLY A 278 -11.96 1.79 14.66
N MET A 279 -11.64 3.05 14.95
CA MET A 279 -12.64 4.13 14.97
C MET A 279 -13.23 4.40 13.58
N THR A 280 -14.56 4.53 13.51
CA THR A 280 -15.31 4.94 12.31
C THR A 280 -15.36 6.47 12.19
N ASP A 281 -16.00 6.97 11.13
CA ASP A 281 -16.28 8.39 10.94
C ASP A 281 -17.40 8.94 11.85
N GLU A 282 -17.95 8.12 12.74
CA GLU A 282 -18.87 8.57 13.80
C GLU A 282 -18.14 9.11 15.03
N MET A 283 -16.83 8.85 15.14
CA MET A 283 -16.01 9.23 16.28
C MET A 283 -15.06 10.37 15.90
N ASP A 284 -15.23 11.52 16.55
CA ASP A 284 -14.34 12.67 16.46
C ASP A 284 -13.23 12.58 17.52
N HIS A 285 -11.98 12.68 17.09
CA HIS A 285 -10.84 12.44 17.98
C HIS A 285 -10.79 13.38 19.18
N HIS A 286 -11.13 14.66 19.02
CA HIS A 286 -11.01 15.63 20.11
C HIS A 286 -12.22 15.59 21.05
N LYS A 287 -13.42 15.59 20.49
CA LYS A 287 -14.67 15.55 21.24
C LYS A 287 -14.80 14.26 22.05
N ASP A 288 -14.53 13.11 21.43
CA ASP A 288 -14.69 11.83 22.12
C ASP A 288 -13.58 11.61 23.16
N ASN A 289 -12.35 12.06 22.91
CA ASN A 289 -11.32 12.07 23.97
C ASN A 289 -11.69 12.95 25.16
N GLY A 290 -12.38 14.08 24.97
CA GLY A 290 -12.90 14.87 26.09
C GLY A 290 -13.88 14.07 26.96
N THR A 291 -14.75 13.28 26.32
CA THR A 291 -15.70 12.39 27.02
C THR A 291 -14.98 11.23 27.72
N LEU A 292 -13.96 10.66 27.07
CA LEU A 292 -13.14 9.59 27.64
C LEU A 292 -12.30 10.08 28.82
N GLU A 293 -11.84 11.33 28.82
CA GLU A 293 -11.11 11.91 29.94
C GLU A 293 -12.00 12.02 31.18
N GLU A 294 -13.24 12.50 31.03
CA GLU A 294 -14.22 12.53 32.12
C GLU A 294 -14.51 11.12 32.66
N TRP A 295 -14.69 10.16 31.76
CA TRP A 295 -14.87 8.75 32.12
C TRP A 295 -13.64 8.22 32.87
N SER A 296 -12.43 8.53 32.40
CA SER A 296 -11.17 8.07 32.99
C SER A 296 -10.98 8.58 34.41
N ARG A 297 -11.31 9.86 34.67
CA ARG A 297 -11.26 10.45 36.02
C ARG A 297 -12.24 9.77 36.98
N ARG A 298 -13.41 9.34 36.48
CA ARG A 298 -14.43 8.66 37.30
C ARG A 298 -14.05 7.21 37.63
N GLU A 299 -13.54 6.47 36.65
CA GLU A 299 -13.27 5.04 36.79
C GLU A 299 -11.83 4.73 37.25
N GLY A 300 -10.92 5.69 37.17
CA GLY A 300 -9.51 5.53 37.57
C GLY A 300 -8.68 4.70 36.59
N ILE A 301 -9.12 4.59 35.34
CA ILE A 301 -8.41 3.92 34.24
C ILE A 301 -8.18 4.96 33.14
N ASP A 302 -6.94 5.16 32.70
CA ASP A 302 -6.63 6.10 31.60
C ASP A 302 -7.09 5.50 30.26
N VAL A 303 -8.06 6.14 29.59
CA VAL A 303 -8.62 5.69 28.32
C VAL A 303 -8.62 6.84 27.32
N GLN A 304 -8.08 6.58 26.12
CA GLN A 304 -7.99 7.55 25.04
C GLN A 304 -8.17 6.87 23.68
N LEU A 305 -8.62 7.61 22.67
CA LEU A 305 -8.51 7.21 21.27
C LEU A 305 -7.05 7.31 20.84
N ALA A 306 -6.54 6.29 20.16
CA ALA A 306 -5.27 6.39 19.45
C ALA A 306 -5.42 7.32 18.22
N ARG A 307 -4.28 7.67 17.62
CA ARG A 307 -4.23 8.34 16.32
C ARG A 307 -3.09 7.76 15.50
N ASP A 308 -3.22 7.83 14.19
CA ASP A 308 -2.16 7.46 13.26
C ASP A 308 -0.88 8.26 13.58
N GLY A 309 0.26 7.56 13.55
CA GLY A 309 1.57 8.12 13.85
C GLY A 309 1.91 8.23 15.34
N LEU A 310 0.96 7.99 16.25
CA LEU A 310 1.21 7.97 17.69
C LEU A 310 2.32 6.97 18.01
N ARG A 311 3.34 7.42 18.76
CA ARG A 311 4.42 6.57 19.26
C ARG A 311 4.38 6.50 20.78
N VAL A 312 4.27 5.30 21.33
CA VAL A 312 4.25 5.04 22.78
C VAL A 312 5.51 4.28 23.16
N TYR A 313 6.39 4.92 23.94
CA TYR A 313 7.56 4.25 24.49
C TYR A 313 7.14 3.32 25.63
N ILE A 314 7.60 2.07 25.58
CA ILE A 314 7.23 1.04 26.54
C ILE A 314 8.36 0.04 26.69
N ASP A 315 8.62 -0.41 27.91
CA ASP A 315 9.67 -1.38 28.18
C ASP A 315 9.12 -2.80 28.06
N LEU A 316 9.39 -3.42 26.91
CA LEU A 316 8.98 -4.81 26.60
C LEU A 316 10.02 -5.84 27.03
N SER A 317 11.18 -5.41 27.53
CA SER A 317 12.34 -6.27 27.75
C SER A 317 12.06 -7.41 28.73
N GLY A 318 12.75 -8.52 28.49
CA GLY A 318 12.86 -9.64 29.42
C GLY A 318 14.04 -10.53 29.01
N ILE A 319 14.94 -10.83 29.94
CA ILE A 319 16.05 -11.76 29.69
C ILE A 319 15.44 -13.14 29.41
N PHE A 320 15.67 -13.68 28.21
CA PHE A 320 15.47 -15.10 27.96
C PHE A 320 16.58 -15.86 28.69
N LEU A 321 16.37 -16.17 29.97
CA LEU A 321 17.13 -17.24 30.60
C LEU A 321 16.55 -18.53 30.03
N SER A 322 17.09 -18.99 28.90
CA SER A 322 16.91 -20.39 28.52
C SER A 322 17.51 -21.21 29.66
N SER A 323 16.66 -21.82 30.48
CA SER A 323 17.08 -22.80 31.46
C SER A 323 17.47 -24.08 30.72
N TYR A 324 18.60 -24.06 30.03
CA TYR A 324 19.41 -25.20 29.67
C TYR A 324 20.87 -24.76 29.68
N ASP A 325 21.67 -25.57 30.37
CA ASP A 325 23.12 -25.46 30.58
C ASP A 325 23.60 -24.40 31.57
N GLY A 326 23.52 -24.80 32.85
CA GLY A 326 24.57 -24.41 33.77
C GLY A 326 25.91 -24.98 33.27
N ILE A 327 26.79 -24.10 32.81
CA ILE A 327 28.23 -24.04 33.13
C ILE A 327 28.72 -22.67 32.67
N LEU A 328 29.18 -21.91 33.65
CA LEU A 328 29.85 -20.64 33.51
C LEU A 328 31.28 -20.90 32.99
N LEU A 329 31.63 -20.48 31.76
CA LEU A 329 33.03 -20.22 31.42
C LEU A 329 33.16 -18.97 30.54
N ALA A 330 34.02 -18.09 31.01
CA ALA A 330 34.33 -16.79 30.48
C ALA A 330 35.08 -16.83 29.15
N SER A 331 34.89 -15.75 28.39
CA SER A 331 35.55 -15.33 27.16
C SER A 331 37.08 -15.48 27.11
N THR A 332 37.60 -16.00 25.98
CA THR A 332 38.77 -15.46 25.24
C THR A 332 38.72 -15.90 23.76
N PRO A 333 39.16 -15.08 22.79
CA PRO A 333 39.20 -15.46 21.38
C PRO A 333 40.48 -16.24 21.08
N SER A 334 40.35 -17.49 20.65
CA SER A 334 41.48 -18.27 20.13
C SER A 334 41.20 -18.62 18.68
N VAL A 335 42.01 -18.02 17.80
CA VAL A 335 42.25 -18.45 16.43
C VAL A 335 42.64 -19.92 16.44
N VAL A 336 41.97 -20.74 15.62
CA VAL A 336 42.39 -22.12 15.36
C VAL A 336 42.48 -22.32 13.86
N ILE A 337 43.73 -22.42 13.41
CA ILE A 337 44.14 -22.95 12.11
C ILE A 337 44.05 -24.47 12.20
N PHE A 338 43.41 -25.13 11.23
CA PHE A 338 43.68 -26.54 10.95
C PHE A 338 43.93 -26.75 9.45
N GLY A 339 45.14 -27.20 9.15
CA GLY A 339 45.54 -27.68 7.84
C GLY A 339 45.31 -29.18 7.69
N GLY A 340 45.10 -29.57 6.43
CA GLY A 340 45.55 -30.81 5.79
C GLY A 340 45.02 -32.14 6.33
N TYR A 341 44.25 -32.85 5.50
CA TYR A 341 44.67 -34.18 5.03
C TYR A 341 43.96 -34.54 3.71
N GLU A 342 44.75 -35.02 2.77
CA GLU A 342 44.42 -35.42 1.40
C GLU A 342 43.54 -36.68 1.32
N SER A 343 42.71 -36.79 0.27
CA SER A 343 42.64 -38.02 -0.51
C SER A 343 42.06 -37.77 -1.91
N ASP A 344 42.94 -37.92 -2.90
CA ASP A 344 42.74 -38.44 -4.24
C ASP A 344 41.33 -38.51 -4.84
N ARG A 345 41.10 -37.74 -5.91
CA ARG A 345 40.52 -38.26 -7.17
C ARG A 345 40.76 -37.32 -8.36
N LYS A 346 41.60 -37.84 -9.26
CA LYS A 346 41.97 -37.48 -10.63
C LYS A 346 40.99 -36.59 -11.43
N TRP A 347 41.57 -35.52 -11.98
CA TRP A 347 41.12 -34.81 -13.19
C TRP A 347 41.71 -35.48 -14.44
N PRO A 348 41.02 -35.45 -15.60
CA PRO A 348 41.68 -35.40 -16.89
C PRO A 348 41.73 -33.96 -17.39
N GLU A 349 42.94 -33.48 -17.65
CA GLU A 349 43.20 -32.37 -18.57
C GLU A 349 42.95 -32.87 -20.00
N ASP A 350 42.29 -32.06 -20.82
CA ASP A 350 42.62 -31.96 -22.23
C ASP A 350 42.36 -30.54 -22.72
N ALA A 351 43.39 -30.01 -23.36
CA ALA A 351 43.53 -28.65 -23.86
C ALA A 351 42.85 -28.48 -25.23
N GLY A 352 42.43 -27.24 -25.50
CA GLY A 352 42.02 -26.78 -26.82
C GLY A 352 41.96 -25.26 -26.88
N GLU A 353 43.03 -24.66 -27.41
CA GLU A 353 43.28 -23.22 -27.53
C GLU A 353 42.48 -22.50 -28.64
N CYS A 354 42.59 -21.16 -28.60
CA CYS A 354 42.49 -20.15 -29.69
C CYS A 354 41.10 -19.56 -30.00
N ALA A 355 40.87 -18.25 -30.14
CA ALA A 355 41.71 -17.05 -30.04
C ALA A 355 40.84 -15.76 -30.10
N GLY A 356 41.26 -14.71 -29.35
CA GLY A 356 41.29 -13.27 -29.72
C GLY A 356 39.96 -12.49 -29.87
N GLY A 357 39.85 -11.20 -29.53
CA GLY A 357 40.77 -10.20 -28.99
C GLY A 357 40.18 -8.78 -29.18
N GLY A 358 40.59 -7.84 -28.32
CA GLY A 358 40.41 -6.38 -28.45
C GLY A 358 39.22 -5.80 -27.65
N GLY A 359 39.37 -4.99 -26.60
CA GLY A 359 40.50 -4.18 -26.15
C GLY A 359 40.38 -2.74 -26.68
N GLY A 360 39.94 -1.81 -25.82
CA GLY A 360 39.85 -0.38 -26.13
C GLY A 360 39.46 0.46 -24.93
N GLY A 361 40.36 0.62 -23.96
CA GLY A 361 40.27 1.65 -22.93
C GLY A 361 41.03 2.91 -23.35
N PHE A 362 40.54 4.07 -22.90
CA PHE A 362 41.37 5.28 -22.81
C PHE A 362 41.13 6.01 -21.49
N LEU A 363 42.25 6.46 -20.94
CA LEU A 363 42.53 7.00 -19.62
C LEU A 363 42.74 8.52 -19.74
N MET A 364 42.28 9.34 -18.79
CA MET A 364 42.96 10.59 -18.36
C MET A 364 42.31 11.13 -17.08
N LYS A 365 43.00 10.99 -15.93
CA LYS A 365 43.87 11.97 -15.26
C LYS A 365 43.14 12.97 -14.37
N ALA A 366 43.18 12.67 -13.08
CA ALA A 366 42.98 13.58 -11.97
C ALA A 366 44.05 14.68 -11.96
N VAL A 367 43.63 15.92 -11.74
CA VAL A 367 44.50 17.04 -11.36
C VAL A 367 44.10 17.45 -9.95
N VAL A 368 45.05 17.31 -9.03
CA VAL A 368 44.99 17.77 -7.64
C VAL A 368 45.30 19.26 -7.61
N GLY A 369 44.39 20.07 -7.07
CA GLY A 369 44.60 21.48 -6.76
C GLY A 369 44.20 21.77 -5.32
N SER A 370 45.19 22.06 -4.48
CA SER A 370 45.07 22.47 -3.09
C SER A 370 44.59 23.93 -2.98
N GLY A 371 43.63 24.21 -2.09
CA GLY A 371 43.15 25.56 -1.81
C GLY A 371 42.37 25.63 -0.49
N ARG A 372 42.73 26.58 0.37
CA ARG A 372 42.41 26.67 1.80
C ARG A 372 40.97 27.14 2.12
N GLN A 373 40.60 26.83 3.37
CA GLN A 373 39.46 27.27 4.18
C GLN A 373 39.00 28.73 4.01
N GLY A 374 37.67 28.92 4.10
CA GLY A 374 37.02 30.17 4.47
C GLY A 374 35.51 29.98 4.65
N ARG A 375 35.02 29.97 5.90
CA ARG A 375 33.59 29.99 6.25
C ARG A 375 33.01 31.40 6.04
N GLY A 376 31.86 31.50 5.39
CA GLY A 376 30.99 32.69 5.36
C GLY A 376 29.52 32.26 5.15
N PRO A 377 28.53 32.95 5.73
CA PRO A 377 27.13 32.52 5.70
C PRO A 377 26.50 32.82 4.32
N PRO A 378 25.44 32.10 3.90
CA PRO A 378 24.83 32.35 2.60
C PRO A 378 23.98 33.62 2.67
N MET A 379 24.34 34.60 1.83
CA MET A 379 23.50 35.76 1.56
C MET A 379 22.28 35.34 0.74
N ALA A 380 21.12 35.89 1.11
CA ALA A 380 19.89 35.81 0.36
C ALA A 380 20.08 36.38 -1.06
N ALA A 381 19.89 35.55 -2.07
CA ALA A 381 19.84 35.97 -3.46
C ALA A 381 18.39 36.33 -3.81
N SER A 382 18.15 37.64 -3.96
CA SER A 382 16.96 38.21 -4.57
C SER A 382 16.87 37.81 -6.05
N VAL A 383 15.77 37.18 -6.45
CA VAL A 383 15.45 36.89 -7.86
C VAL A 383 14.95 38.17 -8.55
N PRO A 384 15.46 38.56 -9.73
CA PRO A 384 14.97 39.74 -10.44
C PRO A 384 13.59 39.47 -11.06
N ASN A 385 12.65 40.38 -10.78
CA ASN A 385 11.37 40.48 -11.49
C ASN A 385 11.58 40.84 -12.96
N GLY A 386 10.91 40.12 -13.86
CA GLY A 386 10.56 40.65 -15.18
C GLY A 386 10.72 39.65 -16.33
N HIS A 387 9.81 38.68 -16.43
CA HIS A 387 9.16 38.31 -17.70
C HIS A 387 7.82 37.65 -17.38
N SER A 388 6.76 38.16 -17.99
CA SER A 388 5.37 37.79 -17.76
C SER A 388 5.09 36.33 -18.11
N VAL A 389 4.98 35.48 -17.10
CA VAL A 389 4.29 34.20 -17.22
C VAL A 389 2.81 34.49 -16.99
N ALA A 390 1.99 34.22 -18.01
CA ALA A 390 0.55 34.30 -17.91
C ALA A 390 0.08 33.40 -16.75
N GLY A 391 -0.66 33.97 -15.81
CA GLY A 391 -1.13 33.25 -14.64
C GLY A 391 -2.08 32.12 -15.02
N GLU A 392 -1.71 30.88 -14.69
CA GLU A 392 -2.65 29.77 -14.58
C GLU A 392 -3.32 29.87 -13.20
N GLY A 393 -4.36 30.70 -13.13
CA GLY A 393 -5.34 30.67 -12.05
C GLY A 393 -6.51 29.79 -12.46
N GLY A 394 -6.83 28.79 -11.64
CA GLY A 394 -8.09 28.03 -11.66
C GLY A 394 -8.35 27.24 -12.94
N THR A 395 -8.52 25.93 -12.83
CA THR A 395 -9.19 25.16 -13.88
C THR A 395 -10.53 25.84 -14.23
N PRO A 396 -10.77 26.21 -15.50
CA PRO A 396 -12.06 26.78 -15.88
C PRO A 396 -13.15 25.75 -15.57
N ALA A 397 -14.31 26.22 -15.09
CA ALA A 397 -15.47 25.37 -14.91
C ALA A 397 -15.78 24.65 -16.24
N PRO A 398 -16.09 23.33 -16.21
CA PRO A 398 -16.21 22.53 -17.43
C PRO A 398 -17.34 23.07 -18.33
N PRO A 399 -17.19 23.02 -19.67
CA PRO A 399 -18.34 23.14 -20.54
C PRO A 399 -19.28 21.95 -20.25
N PRO A 400 -20.56 22.18 -19.94
CA PRO A 400 -21.49 21.14 -19.49
C PRO A 400 -21.81 20.05 -20.54
N SER A 401 -21.25 20.13 -21.75
CA SER A 401 -21.68 19.36 -22.92
C SER A 401 -20.60 18.49 -23.58
N SER A 402 -19.45 18.25 -22.94
CA SER A 402 -18.35 17.47 -23.55
C SER A 402 -17.85 16.34 -22.66
N SER A 403 -17.56 15.19 -23.28
CA SER A 403 -16.90 14.07 -22.61
C SER A 403 -15.47 14.43 -22.20
N SER A 404 -14.95 13.74 -21.18
CA SER A 404 -13.56 13.91 -20.76
C SER A 404 -12.94 12.62 -20.22
N LEU A 405 -11.61 12.57 -20.27
CA LEU A 405 -10.78 11.51 -19.70
C LEU A 405 -10.02 12.08 -18.51
N VAL A 406 -10.16 11.47 -17.33
CA VAL A 406 -9.50 11.88 -16.10
C VAL A 406 -8.54 10.78 -15.67
N PHE A 407 -7.25 11.09 -15.58
CA PHE A 407 -6.22 10.16 -15.16
C PHE A 407 -6.22 10.06 -13.62
N LEU A 408 -6.74 8.95 -13.08
CA LEU A 408 -6.78 8.71 -11.63
C LEU A 408 -5.42 8.24 -11.10
N GLY A 409 -4.63 7.61 -11.96
CA GLY A 409 -3.24 7.26 -11.69
C GLY A 409 -2.45 7.06 -12.98
N THR A 410 -1.15 7.34 -12.93
CA THR A 410 -0.25 7.36 -14.10
C THR A 410 1.09 6.66 -13.88
N GLY A 411 1.29 6.07 -12.70
CA GLY A 411 2.51 5.36 -12.32
C GLY A 411 2.45 3.86 -12.58
N CYS A 412 3.60 3.21 -12.51
CA CYS A 412 3.71 1.75 -12.58
C CYS A 412 3.15 1.06 -11.32
N SER A 413 3.19 -0.28 -11.27
CA SER A 413 2.73 -1.11 -10.14
C SER A 413 3.37 -0.79 -8.79
N SER A 414 4.49 -0.07 -8.75
CA SER A 414 5.14 0.38 -7.51
C SER A 414 4.75 1.80 -7.08
N ALA A 415 4.01 2.53 -7.92
CA ALA A 415 3.68 3.95 -7.80
C ALA A 415 4.93 4.84 -7.59
N VAL A 416 4.71 6.16 -7.55
CA VAL A 416 5.74 7.16 -7.22
C VAL A 416 5.20 8.07 -6.12
N PRO A 417 5.93 8.29 -5.01
CA PRO A 417 7.29 7.82 -4.71
C PRO A 417 7.37 6.30 -4.51
N ASN A 418 8.45 5.70 -5.01
CA ASN A 418 8.86 4.37 -4.56
C ASN A 418 9.28 4.47 -3.09
N ALA A 419 8.49 3.89 -2.18
CA ALA A 419 8.69 4.01 -0.74
C ALA A 419 10.09 3.55 -0.30
N ARG A 420 10.68 2.57 -0.99
CA ARG A 420 12.03 2.08 -0.68
C ARG A 420 13.08 3.18 -0.78
N CYS A 421 12.99 4.06 -1.78
CA CYS A 421 13.91 5.19 -1.94
C CYS A 421 13.85 6.20 -0.80
N LEU A 422 12.81 6.14 0.04
CA LEU A 422 12.61 7.06 1.16
C LEU A 422 13.05 6.43 2.49
N ILE A 423 12.73 5.15 2.70
CA ILE A 423 13.10 4.44 3.93
C ILE A 423 14.54 3.89 3.90
N GLN A 424 15.06 3.60 2.70
CA GLN A 424 16.43 3.17 2.43
C GLN A 424 16.99 3.99 1.25
N PRO A 425 17.29 5.28 1.46
CA PRO A 425 17.68 6.17 0.38
C PRO A 425 18.99 5.70 -0.28
N PRO A 426 19.04 5.62 -1.64
CA PRO A 426 20.29 5.39 -2.35
C PRO A 426 21.23 6.60 -2.17
N ASP A 427 22.50 6.43 -2.54
CA ASP A 427 23.48 7.52 -2.59
C ASP A 427 23.93 7.73 -4.06
N PRO A 428 23.57 8.87 -4.71
CA PRO A 428 22.75 9.97 -4.17
C PRO A 428 21.25 9.60 -4.04
N PRO A 429 20.48 10.30 -3.18
CA PRO A 429 19.05 10.06 -3.02
C PRO A 429 18.28 10.23 -4.33
N CYS A 430 17.23 9.42 -4.51
CA CYS A 430 16.37 9.49 -5.70
C CYS A 430 15.65 10.85 -5.74
N ALA A 431 15.99 11.68 -6.73
CA ALA A 431 15.44 13.03 -6.87
C ALA A 431 13.91 13.01 -7.05
N VAL A 432 13.38 12.12 -7.91
CA VAL A 432 11.94 12.02 -8.21
C VAL A 432 11.14 11.66 -6.96
N CYS A 433 11.55 10.61 -6.23
CA CYS A 433 10.87 10.22 -5.00
C CYS A 433 10.98 11.27 -3.89
N SER A 434 12.13 11.93 -3.78
CA SER A 434 12.31 12.97 -2.75
C SER A 434 11.46 14.20 -3.06
N GLN A 435 11.38 14.59 -4.33
CA GLN A 435 10.61 15.73 -4.77
C GLN A 435 9.10 15.46 -4.79
N SER A 436 8.66 14.21 -5.01
CA SER A 436 7.24 13.87 -5.07
C SER A 436 6.49 14.11 -3.75
N LEU A 437 7.20 14.23 -2.62
CA LEU A 437 6.64 14.57 -1.30
C LEU A 437 6.89 16.03 -0.89
N SER A 438 7.46 16.86 -1.77
CA SER A 438 7.81 18.26 -1.42
C SER A 438 6.61 19.20 -1.33
N VAL A 439 5.51 18.84 -1.99
CA VAL A 439 4.21 19.52 -1.97
C VAL A 439 3.12 18.45 -1.88
N PRO A 440 1.88 18.81 -1.50
CA PRO A 440 0.76 17.86 -1.46
C PRO A 440 0.66 17.03 -2.76
N PRO A 441 0.36 15.72 -2.68
CA PRO A 441 0.32 14.81 -3.82
C PRO A 441 -0.44 15.35 -5.04
N GLU A 442 -1.60 15.97 -4.81
CA GLU A 442 -2.48 16.53 -5.85
C GLU A 442 -1.86 17.70 -6.62
N LEU A 443 -0.82 18.34 -6.09
CA LEU A 443 -0.08 19.42 -6.74
C LEU A 443 1.22 18.93 -7.40
N ASN A 444 1.60 17.66 -7.19
CA ASN A 444 2.90 17.14 -7.58
C ASN A 444 2.81 16.14 -8.73
N PRO A 445 3.25 16.48 -9.96
CA PRO A 445 3.17 15.55 -11.08
C PRO A 445 4.18 14.39 -11.02
N ASN A 446 5.12 14.42 -10.06
CA ASN A 446 5.97 13.28 -9.73
C ASN A 446 5.33 12.36 -8.68
N TYR A 447 4.24 12.74 -8.04
CA TYR A 447 3.42 11.82 -7.25
C TYR A 447 2.44 11.10 -8.19
N ARG A 448 2.49 9.77 -8.22
CA ARG A 448 1.78 8.97 -9.22
C ARG A 448 1.24 7.69 -8.59
N CYS A 449 -0.08 7.55 -8.55
CA CYS A 449 -0.78 6.31 -8.23
C CYS A 449 -0.66 5.30 -9.39
N ASN A 450 -1.00 4.03 -9.13
CA ASN A 450 -1.04 3.00 -10.18
C ASN A 450 -2.01 3.42 -11.30
N THR A 451 -1.68 3.07 -12.53
CA THR A 451 -2.48 3.41 -13.72
C THR A 451 -3.98 3.13 -13.52
N SER A 452 -4.80 4.16 -13.73
CA SER A 452 -6.26 4.06 -13.74
C SER A 452 -6.86 5.25 -14.49
N LEU A 453 -7.92 5.02 -15.27
CA LEU A 453 -8.56 6.03 -16.09
C LEU A 453 -10.06 6.11 -15.81
N LEU A 454 -10.57 7.32 -15.57
CA LEU A 454 -11.99 7.63 -15.51
C LEU A 454 -12.44 8.29 -16.82
N ILE A 455 -13.39 7.68 -17.50
CA ILE A 455 -14.09 8.23 -18.64
C ILE A 455 -15.39 8.86 -18.13
N ASP A 456 -15.50 10.17 -18.28
CA ASP A 456 -16.69 10.98 -18.05
C ASP A 456 -17.37 11.19 -19.41
N TYR A 457 -18.32 10.31 -19.76
CA TYR A 457 -18.98 10.25 -21.06
C TYR A 457 -20.29 11.04 -21.06
N CYS A 458 -20.33 12.14 -21.80
CA CYS A 458 -21.52 12.95 -22.01
C CYS A 458 -22.36 12.37 -23.16
N GLN A 459 -23.53 11.81 -22.84
CA GLN A 459 -24.43 11.21 -23.85
C GLN A 459 -25.27 12.27 -24.59
N ASP A 460 -25.77 13.29 -23.90
CA ASP A 460 -26.76 14.24 -24.43
C ASP A 460 -26.73 15.62 -23.74
N GLU A 461 -25.61 16.35 -23.81
CA GLU A 461 -25.38 17.70 -23.22
C GLU A 461 -25.69 17.88 -21.71
N VAL A 462 -26.30 16.89 -21.05
CA VAL A 462 -26.80 16.95 -19.67
C VAL A 462 -26.54 15.63 -18.94
N THR A 463 -26.65 14.48 -19.63
CA THR A 463 -26.41 13.17 -19.00
C THR A 463 -24.96 12.76 -19.13
N HIS A 464 -24.28 12.69 -17.99
CA HIS A 464 -22.95 12.10 -17.87
C HIS A 464 -23.05 10.66 -17.36
N LYS A 465 -22.23 9.79 -17.93
CA LYS A 465 -22.00 8.42 -17.49
C LYS A 465 -20.52 8.23 -17.22
N TYR A 466 -20.20 7.57 -16.14
CA TYR A 466 -18.84 7.40 -15.70
C TYR A 466 -18.41 5.93 -15.89
N ILE A 467 -17.24 5.71 -16.49
CA ILE A 467 -16.65 4.37 -16.71
C ILE A 467 -15.21 4.42 -16.20
N VAL A 468 -14.80 3.48 -15.34
CA VAL A 468 -13.40 3.34 -14.92
C VAL A 468 -12.74 2.16 -15.59
N ILE A 469 -11.56 2.39 -16.16
CA ILE A 469 -10.65 1.35 -16.61
C ILE A 469 -9.58 1.14 -15.54
N ASP A 470 -9.50 -0.09 -15.04
CA ASP A 470 -8.71 -0.54 -13.90
C ASP A 470 -9.09 0.16 -12.59
N VAL A 471 -9.64 -0.62 -11.65
CA VAL A 471 -10.30 -0.05 -10.48
C VAL A 471 -9.33 0.62 -9.55
N GLY A 472 -8.06 0.17 -9.51
CA GLY A 472 -7.02 0.72 -8.64
C GLY A 472 -7.53 0.82 -7.19
N LYS A 473 -8.13 1.96 -6.84
CA LYS A 473 -8.99 2.17 -5.65
C LYS A 473 -10.28 2.98 -6.00
N THR A 474 -11.45 2.33 -5.88
CA THR A 474 -12.86 2.85 -5.84
C THR A 474 -13.51 3.42 -7.11
N PHE A 475 -14.71 2.92 -7.48
CA PHE A 475 -15.58 3.55 -8.50
C PHE A 475 -17.06 3.10 -8.52
N ARG A 476 -17.98 4.00 -8.95
CA ARG A 476 -19.45 3.90 -8.74
C ARG A 476 -20.27 3.23 -9.85
N GLU A 477 -19.96 3.48 -11.12
CA GLU A 477 -20.95 3.22 -12.20
C GLU A 477 -20.66 1.98 -13.06
N GLN A 478 -19.59 2.02 -13.87
CA GLN A 478 -19.18 0.90 -14.73
C GLN A 478 -17.68 0.68 -14.60
N ILE A 479 -17.26 -0.58 -14.52
CA ILE A 479 -15.84 -0.93 -14.40
C ILE A 479 -15.44 -1.80 -15.58
N ILE A 480 -14.29 -1.50 -16.17
CA ILE A 480 -13.59 -2.35 -17.15
C ILE A 480 -12.25 -2.72 -16.54
N LEU A 481 -11.93 -4.02 -16.51
CA LEU A 481 -10.62 -4.50 -16.05
C LEU A 481 -9.79 -4.96 -17.23
N THR A 482 -8.57 -4.43 -17.36
CA THR A 482 -7.63 -4.82 -18.42
C THR A 482 -7.03 -6.20 -18.17
N HIS A 483 -6.75 -6.53 -16.90
CA HIS A 483 -6.08 -7.76 -16.49
C HIS A 483 -6.24 -8.05 -14.97
N GLU A 484 -5.75 -9.20 -14.48
CA GLU A 484 -5.97 -9.67 -13.09
C GLU A 484 -4.80 -9.49 -12.10
N HIS A 485 -3.82 -8.62 -12.40
CA HIS A 485 -2.75 -8.33 -11.44
C HIS A 485 -3.26 -7.46 -10.28
N ALA A 486 -2.50 -7.48 -9.18
CA ALA A 486 -2.88 -6.92 -7.90
C ALA A 486 -3.18 -5.41 -7.98
N ASP A 487 -2.35 -4.67 -8.70
CA ASP A 487 -2.47 -3.24 -8.96
C ASP A 487 -3.76 -2.84 -9.72
N ALA A 488 -4.33 -3.73 -10.53
CA ALA A 488 -5.58 -3.49 -11.23
C ALA A 488 -6.84 -3.90 -10.42
N ILE A 489 -6.74 -4.91 -9.54
CA ILE A 489 -7.92 -5.56 -8.94
C ILE A 489 -8.05 -5.46 -7.41
N LEU A 490 -7.01 -5.04 -6.68
CA LEU A 490 -7.09 -5.01 -5.20
C LEU A 490 -8.06 -3.94 -4.65
N GLY A 491 -8.50 -2.99 -5.47
CA GLY A 491 -9.55 -2.03 -5.12
C GLY A 491 -10.99 -2.54 -5.25
N LEU A 492 -11.21 -3.79 -5.66
CA LEU A 492 -12.57 -4.32 -5.89
C LEU A 492 -13.42 -4.40 -4.61
N ASP A 493 -12.81 -4.68 -3.45
CA ASP A 493 -13.54 -4.71 -2.17
C ASP A 493 -14.11 -3.31 -1.82
N ASP A 494 -13.38 -2.26 -2.18
CA ASP A 494 -13.75 -0.87 -1.88
C ASP A 494 -14.84 -0.30 -2.79
N VAL A 495 -15.21 -1.00 -3.87
CA VAL A 495 -16.36 -0.62 -4.72
C VAL A 495 -17.65 -0.51 -3.89
N ARG A 496 -17.78 -1.27 -2.80
CA ARG A 496 -18.93 -1.18 -1.87
C ARG A 496 -19.13 0.23 -1.28
N ILE A 497 -18.06 1.03 -1.16
CA ILE A 497 -18.09 2.36 -0.53
C ILE A 497 -18.91 3.33 -1.38
N VAL A 498 -18.84 3.18 -2.71
CA VAL A 498 -19.49 4.06 -3.69
C VAL A 498 -20.83 3.53 -4.18
N GLN A 499 -21.14 2.26 -3.93
CA GLN A 499 -22.45 1.64 -4.14
C GLN A 499 -23.51 2.18 -3.16
N PRO A 500 -24.82 2.20 -3.51
CA PRO A 500 -25.90 2.58 -2.59
C PRO A 500 -25.85 1.80 -1.26
N PHE A 501 -26.28 2.44 -0.17
CA PHE A 501 -26.29 1.79 1.14
C PHE A 501 -27.60 1.03 1.28
N SER A 502 -27.51 -0.26 1.61
CA SER A 502 -28.66 -1.10 1.93
C SER A 502 -28.34 -1.87 3.22
N PRO A 503 -29.20 -1.83 4.25
CA PRO A 503 -28.99 -2.60 5.48
C PRO A 503 -28.85 -4.11 5.23
N THR A 504 -29.51 -4.61 4.19
CA THR A 504 -29.51 -6.02 3.76
C THR A 504 -28.48 -6.30 2.66
N ASN A 505 -27.68 -5.32 2.25
CA ASN A 505 -26.76 -5.37 1.11
C ASN A 505 -27.44 -5.82 -0.22
N ASP A 506 -28.77 -5.68 -0.29
CA ASP A 506 -29.55 -5.93 -1.50
C ASP A 506 -29.60 -4.62 -2.31
N ILE A 507 -28.73 -4.54 -3.31
CA ILE A 507 -28.55 -3.39 -4.20
C ILE A 507 -28.35 -3.88 -5.62
N GLU A 508 -28.62 -3.01 -6.59
CA GLU A 508 -28.24 -3.28 -7.97
C GLU A 508 -26.72 -3.43 -8.08
N PRO A 509 -26.23 -4.56 -8.62
CA PRO A 509 -24.80 -4.81 -8.71
C PRO A 509 -24.13 -3.91 -9.75
N THR A 510 -22.92 -3.43 -9.45
CA THR A 510 -22.09 -2.66 -10.39
C THR A 510 -21.56 -3.59 -11.49
N PRO A 511 -21.80 -3.30 -12.78
CA PRO A 511 -21.28 -4.14 -13.84
C PRO A 511 -19.76 -4.02 -13.99
N ILE A 512 -19.11 -5.17 -14.14
CA ILE A 512 -17.68 -5.30 -14.40
C ILE A 512 -17.47 -6.06 -15.69
N TYR A 513 -16.82 -5.42 -16.66
CA TYR A 513 -16.43 -6.02 -17.93
C TYR A 513 -15.00 -6.55 -17.85
N ILE A 514 -14.81 -7.83 -18.16
CA ILE A 514 -13.54 -8.51 -17.95
C ILE A 514 -13.37 -9.70 -18.91
N SER A 515 -12.14 -10.04 -19.28
CA SER A 515 -11.89 -11.25 -20.07
C SER A 515 -12.22 -12.54 -19.29
N GLN A 516 -12.53 -13.62 -20.00
CA GLN A 516 -12.81 -14.92 -19.37
C GLN A 516 -11.62 -15.42 -18.53
N PHE A 517 -10.39 -15.18 -19.01
CA PHE A 517 -9.18 -15.57 -18.31
C PHE A 517 -9.06 -14.85 -16.95
N ALA A 518 -9.20 -13.53 -16.95
CA ALA A 518 -9.11 -12.73 -15.74
C ALA A 518 -10.29 -13.03 -14.78
N MET A 519 -11.50 -13.30 -15.31
CA MET A 519 -12.64 -13.74 -14.50
C MET A 519 -12.38 -15.05 -13.75
N ASN A 520 -11.77 -16.05 -14.40
CA ASN A 520 -11.43 -17.31 -13.76
C ASN A 520 -10.47 -17.11 -12.58
N SER A 521 -9.51 -16.19 -12.74
CA SER A 521 -8.57 -15.83 -11.69
C SER A 521 -9.24 -15.07 -10.54
N ILE A 522 -10.10 -14.09 -10.83
CA ILE A 522 -10.87 -13.37 -9.81
C ILE A 522 -11.77 -14.33 -9.02
N ALA A 523 -12.44 -15.26 -9.68
CA ALA A 523 -13.30 -16.25 -9.02
C ALA A 523 -12.52 -17.14 -8.03
N GLN A 524 -11.23 -17.37 -8.30
CA GLN A 524 -10.34 -18.08 -7.38
C GLN A 524 -9.83 -17.19 -6.26
N LYS A 525 -9.38 -15.96 -6.58
CA LYS A 525 -8.75 -15.03 -5.61
C LYS A 525 -9.77 -14.41 -4.65
N PHE A 526 -10.94 -14.01 -5.15
CA PHE A 526 -11.97 -13.30 -4.39
C PHE A 526 -13.32 -14.02 -4.50
N PRO A 527 -13.43 -15.27 -4.01
CA PRO A 527 -14.66 -16.06 -4.15
C PRO A 527 -15.87 -15.39 -3.48
N TYR A 528 -15.65 -14.56 -2.46
CA TYR A 528 -16.68 -13.80 -1.76
C TYR A 528 -17.29 -12.65 -2.60
N LEU A 529 -16.60 -12.17 -3.65
CA LEU A 529 -17.13 -11.18 -4.60
C LEU A 529 -17.90 -11.83 -5.77
N VAL A 530 -17.81 -13.16 -5.92
CA VAL A 530 -18.42 -13.91 -7.03
C VAL A 530 -19.60 -14.76 -6.56
N ARG A 531 -19.48 -15.44 -5.42
CA ARG A 531 -20.52 -16.34 -4.91
C ARG A 531 -21.53 -15.58 -4.04
N LYS A 532 -22.74 -15.39 -4.58
CA LYS A 532 -23.83 -14.60 -3.94
C LYS A 532 -24.69 -15.35 -2.92
N LYS A 533 -24.62 -16.68 -2.80
CA LYS A 533 -25.52 -17.42 -1.91
C LYS A 533 -24.97 -17.49 -0.48
N LEU A 534 -25.48 -16.61 0.37
CA LEU A 534 -25.58 -16.87 1.82
C LEU A 534 -26.51 -18.08 2.02
N LYS A 535 -26.14 -19.02 2.89
CA LYS A 535 -27.07 -20.06 3.34
C LYS A 535 -28.18 -19.43 4.18
N GLU A 536 -29.33 -20.08 4.26
CA GLU A 536 -30.43 -19.64 5.12
C GLU A 536 -29.94 -19.60 6.58
N GLY A 537 -29.90 -18.40 7.18
CA GLY A 537 -29.34 -18.16 8.52
C GLY A 537 -27.92 -17.57 8.58
N GLU A 538 -27.23 -17.36 7.45
CA GLU A 538 -25.95 -16.63 7.44
C GLU A 538 -26.17 -15.10 7.41
N GLU A 539 -25.41 -14.37 8.24
CA GLU A 539 -25.46 -12.90 8.31
C GLU A 539 -25.08 -12.24 6.97
N VAL A 540 -25.69 -11.09 6.68
CA VAL A 540 -25.41 -10.31 5.47
C VAL A 540 -23.98 -9.78 5.54
N ARG A 541 -23.06 -10.41 4.81
CA ARG A 541 -21.72 -9.85 4.59
C ARG A 541 -21.82 -8.62 3.70
N ARG A 542 -21.37 -7.47 4.20
CA ARG A 542 -21.31 -6.20 3.45
C ARG A 542 -20.09 -6.16 2.54
N VAL A 543 -20.15 -6.92 1.45
CA VAL A 543 -19.16 -6.95 0.37
C VAL A 543 -19.69 -6.22 -0.87
N ALA A 544 -18.81 -5.82 -1.78
CA ALA A 544 -19.22 -5.18 -3.03
C ALA A 544 -20.13 -6.09 -3.87
N GLN A 545 -21.24 -5.56 -4.36
CA GLN A 545 -22.17 -6.31 -5.22
C GLN A 545 -21.81 -6.13 -6.69
N LEU A 546 -21.29 -7.18 -7.33
CA LEU A 546 -20.75 -7.08 -8.69
C LEU A 546 -21.56 -7.93 -9.68
N ASP A 547 -21.70 -7.40 -10.91
CA ASP A 547 -22.30 -8.09 -12.06
C ASP A 547 -21.20 -8.37 -13.10
N TRP A 548 -20.70 -9.59 -13.10
CA TRP A 548 -19.55 -10.00 -13.91
C TRP A 548 -19.97 -10.25 -15.37
N ARG A 549 -19.50 -9.41 -16.28
CA ARG A 549 -19.76 -9.49 -17.72
C ARG A 549 -18.50 -9.90 -18.45
N VAL A 550 -18.46 -11.14 -18.89
CA VAL A 550 -17.33 -11.65 -19.66
C VAL A 550 -17.36 -11.05 -21.05
N ILE A 551 -16.25 -10.43 -21.44
CA ILE A 551 -15.99 -9.94 -22.80
C ILE A 551 -15.01 -10.87 -23.52
N GLU A 552 -15.14 -10.92 -24.84
CA GLU A 552 -14.24 -11.72 -25.67
C GLU A 552 -13.01 -10.90 -26.06
N SER A 553 -11.82 -11.51 -25.96
CA SER A 553 -10.55 -10.88 -26.34
C SER A 553 -10.37 -10.86 -27.86
N ASP A 554 -11.31 -10.24 -28.58
CA ASP A 554 -11.38 -10.23 -30.05
C ASP A 554 -11.78 -8.84 -30.58
N LEU A 555 -10.98 -8.34 -31.53
CA LEU A 555 -11.21 -7.07 -32.24
C LEU A 555 -12.56 -7.03 -32.98
N GLN A 556 -13.10 -8.18 -33.36
CA GLN A 556 -14.38 -8.29 -34.09
C GLN A 556 -15.60 -8.40 -33.15
N LYS A 557 -15.38 -8.37 -31.84
CA LYS A 557 -16.43 -8.54 -30.84
C LYS A 557 -16.48 -7.33 -29.89
N PRO A 558 -16.86 -6.14 -30.40
CA PRO A 558 -17.04 -4.98 -29.55
C PRO A 558 -18.16 -5.20 -28.54
N PHE A 559 -18.09 -4.47 -27.43
CA PHE A 559 -19.14 -4.43 -26.43
C PHE A 559 -19.53 -2.98 -26.13
N VAL A 560 -20.76 -2.78 -25.66
CA VAL A 560 -21.27 -1.46 -25.31
C VAL A 560 -21.50 -1.39 -23.81
N THR A 561 -20.99 -0.33 -23.19
CA THR A 561 -21.30 0.00 -21.79
C THR A 561 -21.57 1.49 -21.67
N SER A 562 -22.59 1.88 -20.89
CA SER A 562 -23.03 3.28 -20.79
C SER A 562 -23.22 3.99 -22.13
N GLY A 563 -23.66 3.26 -23.18
CA GLY A 563 -23.86 3.79 -24.53
C GLY A 563 -22.58 4.10 -25.32
N LEU A 564 -21.39 3.83 -24.76
CA LEU A 564 -20.10 3.93 -25.44
C LEU A 564 -19.65 2.54 -25.87
N GLU A 565 -19.22 2.42 -27.12
CA GLU A 565 -18.72 1.19 -27.72
C GLU A 565 -17.22 1.05 -27.51
N PHE A 566 -16.79 -0.12 -27.05
CA PHE A 566 -15.40 -0.50 -26.82
C PHE A 566 -15.03 -1.69 -27.70
N VAL A 567 -13.89 -1.60 -28.36
CA VAL A 567 -13.25 -2.69 -29.09
C VAL A 567 -12.08 -3.21 -28.25
N PRO A 568 -12.11 -4.47 -27.80
CA PRO A 568 -10.98 -5.09 -27.11
C PRO A 568 -9.73 -5.14 -28.01
N LEU A 569 -8.58 -4.75 -27.45
CA LEU A 569 -7.28 -4.78 -28.12
C LEU A 569 -6.36 -5.77 -27.39
N PRO A 570 -6.26 -7.03 -27.83
CA PRO A 570 -5.29 -7.96 -27.24
C PRO A 570 -3.87 -7.45 -27.41
N VAL A 571 -3.10 -7.35 -26.32
CA VAL A 571 -1.69 -6.96 -26.33
C VAL A 571 -0.86 -7.90 -25.46
N ILE A 572 0.44 -7.98 -25.72
CA ILE A 572 1.34 -8.91 -25.03
C ILE A 572 2.07 -8.17 -23.91
N HIS A 573 2.01 -8.72 -22.70
CA HIS A 573 2.75 -8.28 -21.52
C HIS A 573 3.75 -9.36 -21.12
N GLY A 574 5.02 -9.00 -20.94
CA GLY A 574 6.08 -9.99 -20.73
C GLY A 574 6.24 -10.92 -21.94
N GLU A 575 6.49 -12.19 -21.70
CA GLU A 575 6.74 -13.18 -22.76
C GLU A 575 5.45 -13.65 -23.45
N ASP A 576 4.54 -14.25 -22.68
CA ASP A 576 3.38 -15.00 -23.22
C ASP A 576 2.03 -14.60 -22.58
N TYR A 577 1.98 -13.53 -21.80
CA TYR A 577 0.75 -13.08 -21.16
C TYR A 577 0.00 -12.08 -22.05
N VAL A 578 -1.31 -12.25 -22.19
CA VAL A 578 -2.16 -11.36 -22.99
C VAL A 578 -3.05 -10.53 -22.06
N CYS A 579 -2.84 -9.21 -22.04
CA CYS A 579 -3.75 -8.24 -21.45
C CYS A 579 -4.63 -7.59 -22.54
N LEU A 580 -5.63 -6.81 -22.09
CA LEU A 580 -6.50 -6.05 -22.99
C LEU A 580 -6.22 -4.56 -22.86
N GLY A 581 -5.91 -3.93 -24.00
CA GLY A 581 -6.20 -2.52 -24.21
C GLY A 581 -7.62 -2.34 -24.77
N PHE A 582 -8.03 -1.09 -24.98
CA PHE A 582 -9.34 -0.77 -25.53
C PHE A 582 -9.28 0.38 -26.53
N LEU A 583 -9.96 0.22 -27.66
CA LEU A 583 -10.24 1.30 -28.62
C LEU A 583 -11.70 1.74 -28.45
N PHE A 584 -11.94 3.04 -28.34
CA PHE A 584 -13.28 3.61 -28.18
C PHE A 584 -13.37 5.02 -28.78
N GLY A 585 -14.60 5.51 -28.93
CA GLY A 585 -14.91 6.80 -29.54
C GLY A 585 -15.10 6.72 -31.05
N ARG A 586 -16.25 7.19 -31.52
CA ARG A 586 -16.65 7.22 -32.94
C ARG A 586 -16.24 8.51 -33.62
N LYS A 587 -16.28 9.63 -32.90
CA LYS A 587 -15.89 10.94 -33.45
C LYS A 587 -14.40 11.18 -33.28
N SER A 588 -13.89 10.99 -32.05
CA SER A 588 -12.47 10.98 -31.75
C SER A 588 -12.04 9.57 -31.38
N LYS A 589 -11.13 8.98 -32.17
CA LYS A 589 -10.64 7.61 -31.91
C LYS A 589 -9.59 7.63 -30.80
N VAL A 590 -9.87 6.93 -29.70
CA VAL A 590 -8.99 6.83 -28.53
C VAL A 590 -8.59 5.38 -28.30
N ALA A 591 -7.29 5.11 -28.18
CA ALA A 591 -6.79 3.83 -27.70
C ALA A 591 -6.17 3.98 -26.31
N TYR A 592 -6.60 3.16 -25.36
CA TYR A 592 -6.00 3.03 -24.03
C TYR A 592 -5.33 1.67 -23.90
N ILE A 593 -4.02 1.65 -23.67
CA ILE A 593 -3.21 0.43 -23.61
C ILE A 593 -2.20 0.56 -22.47
N SER A 594 -2.49 -0.11 -21.35
CA SER A 594 -1.57 -0.30 -20.23
C SER A 594 -0.83 -1.64 -20.34
N ASP A 595 0.30 -1.77 -19.64
CA ASP A 595 1.04 -3.03 -19.45
C ASP A 595 1.42 -3.75 -20.75
N VAL A 596 1.99 -3.05 -21.74
CA VAL A 596 2.28 -3.62 -23.07
C VAL A 596 3.77 -3.74 -23.41
N SER A 597 4.26 -4.96 -23.52
CA SER A 597 5.60 -5.24 -24.04
C SER A 597 5.64 -5.32 -25.56
N ARG A 598 4.57 -5.82 -26.20
CA ARG A 598 4.51 -5.96 -27.66
C ARG A 598 3.08 -5.94 -28.19
N PHE A 599 2.90 -5.36 -29.37
CA PHE A 599 1.64 -5.38 -30.10
C PHE A 599 1.59 -6.59 -31.06
N PRO A 600 0.52 -7.41 -31.02
CA PRO A 600 0.20 -8.30 -32.11
C PRO A 600 -0.02 -7.52 -33.42
N PRO A 601 0.34 -8.07 -34.60
CA PRO A 601 0.17 -7.37 -35.88
C PRO A 601 -1.26 -6.89 -36.15
N SER A 602 -2.27 -7.68 -35.74
CA SER A 602 -3.68 -7.30 -35.85
C SER A 602 -4.02 -6.08 -35.02
N THR A 603 -3.56 -6.04 -33.77
CA THR A 603 -3.80 -4.91 -32.86
C THR A 603 -3.08 -3.66 -33.33
N GLU A 604 -1.82 -3.77 -33.76
CA GLU A 604 -1.08 -2.63 -34.34
C GLU A 604 -1.74 -2.10 -35.62
N HIS A 605 -2.26 -2.99 -36.47
CA HIS A 605 -3.02 -2.58 -37.66
C HIS A 605 -4.29 -1.79 -37.29
N ALA A 606 -5.05 -2.26 -36.29
CA ALA A 606 -6.29 -1.63 -35.86
C ALA A 606 -6.10 -0.21 -35.29
N ILE A 607 -4.92 0.09 -34.72
CA ILE A 607 -4.65 1.38 -34.08
C ILE A 607 -3.73 2.30 -34.89
N SER A 608 -3.09 1.79 -35.95
CA SER A 608 -2.13 2.59 -36.74
C SER A 608 -2.80 3.42 -37.83
N LYS A 609 -2.21 4.58 -38.11
CA LYS A 609 -2.60 5.44 -39.24
C LYS A 609 -2.61 4.72 -40.59
N SER A 610 -1.69 3.77 -40.78
CA SER A 610 -1.59 2.97 -42.01
C SER A 610 -2.59 1.82 -42.10
N GLY A 611 -3.25 1.45 -40.99
CA GLY A 611 -4.26 0.39 -40.95
C GLY A 611 -5.67 0.95 -40.94
N GLU A 612 -6.35 0.91 -39.79
CA GLU A 612 -7.78 1.28 -39.67
C GLU A 612 -8.03 2.78 -39.38
N GLY A 613 -6.99 3.60 -39.46
CA GLY A 613 -7.06 5.05 -39.41
C GLY A 613 -6.30 5.67 -38.26
N GLN A 614 -6.02 6.97 -38.39
CA GLN A 614 -5.24 7.70 -37.40
C GLN A 614 -6.03 7.90 -36.10
N LEU A 615 -5.42 7.56 -34.96
CA LEU A 615 -5.98 7.87 -33.64
C LEU A 615 -5.90 9.37 -33.36
N ASP A 616 -6.93 9.90 -32.71
CA ASP A 616 -6.92 11.24 -32.13
C ASP A 616 -6.10 11.27 -30.85
N LEU A 617 -6.19 10.21 -30.04
CA LEU A 617 -5.45 10.08 -28.80
C LEU A 617 -5.00 8.62 -28.56
N LEU A 618 -3.71 8.45 -28.29
CA LEU A 618 -3.14 7.20 -27.79
C LEU A 618 -2.71 7.37 -26.33
N ILE A 619 -3.25 6.58 -25.42
CA ILE A 619 -2.79 6.47 -24.04
C ILE A 619 -1.99 5.17 -23.93
N LEU A 620 -0.69 5.27 -23.63
CA LEU A 620 0.24 4.15 -23.75
C LEU A 620 1.25 4.08 -22.61
N ASP A 621 1.54 2.87 -22.16
CA ASP A 621 2.54 2.59 -21.15
C ASP A 621 3.99 2.99 -21.52
N CYS A 622 4.75 3.48 -20.54
CA CYS A 622 6.16 3.86 -20.62
C CYS A 622 7.06 2.63 -20.45
N LEU A 623 7.38 1.97 -21.56
CA LEU A 623 8.27 0.82 -21.61
C LEU A 623 9.39 1.03 -22.62
N TYR A 624 10.32 0.06 -22.66
CA TYR A 624 11.41 0.06 -23.63
C TYR A 624 10.83 0.13 -25.06
N ARG A 625 11.24 1.16 -25.83
CA ARG A 625 10.79 1.46 -27.21
C ARG A 625 9.36 2.01 -27.36
N THR A 626 8.76 2.58 -26.31
CA THR A 626 7.45 3.25 -26.42
C THR A 626 7.42 4.30 -27.54
N LEU A 627 8.46 5.12 -27.68
CA LEU A 627 8.51 6.14 -28.75
C LEU A 627 8.57 5.55 -30.17
N ASP A 628 9.20 4.38 -30.36
CA ASP A 628 9.19 3.69 -31.65
C ASP A 628 7.80 3.15 -31.98
N ALA A 629 7.07 2.65 -30.97
CA ALA A 629 5.67 2.27 -31.13
C ALA A 629 4.80 3.48 -31.49
N VAL A 630 4.95 4.61 -30.80
CA VAL A 630 4.23 5.85 -31.12
C VAL A 630 4.50 6.29 -32.56
N LYS A 631 5.74 6.21 -33.06
CA LYS A 631 6.05 6.50 -34.47
C LYS A 631 5.35 5.58 -35.45
N ARG A 632 5.36 4.26 -35.20
CA ARG A 632 4.71 3.26 -36.07
C ARG A 632 3.18 3.43 -36.10
N ILE A 633 2.59 3.71 -34.95
CA ILE A 633 1.14 3.94 -34.80
C ILE A 633 0.74 5.29 -35.41
N CYS A 634 1.57 6.33 -35.23
CA CYS A 634 1.40 7.69 -35.74
C CYS A 634 0.06 8.35 -35.31
N PRO A 635 -0.27 8.42 -34.00
CA PRO A 635 -1.46 9.12 -33.52
C PRO A 635 -1.33 10.64 -33.73
N LYS A 636 -2.42 11.40 -33.59
CA LYS A 636 -2.35 12.88 -33.53
C LYS A 636 -1.70 13.35 -32.23
N ARG A 637 -2.03 12.68 -31.12
CA ARG A 637 -1.47 12.94 -29.78
C ARG A 637 -1.27 11.64 -29.02
N ALA A 638 -0.22 11.55 -28.22
CA ALA A 638 0.03 10.46 -27.29
C ALA A 638 0.25 10.97 -25.85
N LEU A 639 -0.38 10.31 -24.88
CA LEU A 639 -0.18 10.52 -23.46
C LEU A 639 0.44 9.27 -22.87
N LEU A 640 1.62 9.40 -22.29
CA LEU A 640 2.33 8.27 -21.73
C LEU A 640 1.96 8.07 -20.24
N ILE A 641 1.76 6.82 -19.84
CA ILE A 641 1.39 6.37 -18.48
C ILE A 641 2.38 5.29 -18.00
N GLY A 642 2.19 4.74 -16.79
CA GLY A 642 3.05 3.69 -16.22
C GLY A 642 4.45 4.17 -15.86
N MET A 643 4.64 5.46 -15.61
CA MET A 643 5.95 6.03 -15.31
C MET A 643 6.51 5.49 -13.98
N THR A 644 7.79 5.12 -13.99
CA THR A 644 8.53 4.75 -12.79
C THR A 644 9.17 5.98 -12.13
N HIS A 645 9.80 5.78 -10.97
CA HIS A 645 10.61 6.80 -10.30
C HIS A 645 11.92 7.17 -11.03
N GLU A 646 12.24 6.53 -12.15
CA GLU A 646 13.37 6.92 -13.01
C GLU A 646 13.00 8.07 -13.95
N MET A 647 11.72 8.37 -14.09
CA MET A 647 11.18 9.41 -14.98
C MET A 647 10.71 10.61 -14.17
N ASP A 648 11.34 11.76 -14.39
CA ASP A 648 10.93 13.06 -13.84
C ASP A 648 9.94 13.75 -14.79
N HIS A 649 8.77 14.11 -14.27
CA HIS A 649 7.69 14.63 -15.10
C HIS A 649 8.08 15.91 -15.87
N HIS A 650 8.86 16.80 -15.27
CA HIS A 650 9.21 18.06 -15.93
C HIS A 650 10.33 17.86 -16.94
N LYS A 651 11.44 17.22 -16.52
CA LYS A 651 12.62 17.03 -17.38
C LYS A 651 12.33 16.13 -18.58
N ASP A 652 11.58 15.05 -18.37
CA ASP A 652 11.27 14.13 -19.46
C ASP A 652 10.26 14.77 -20.44
N ASN A 653 9.33 15.62 -19.97
CA ASN A 653 8.45 16.36 -20.88
C ASN A 653 9.19 17.39 -21.74
N GLU A 654 10.23 18.05 -21.24
CA GLU A 654 11.09 18.91 -22.08
C GLU A 654 11.73 18.10 -23.22
N THR A 655 12.22 16.90 -22.91
CA THR A 655 12.80 15.99 -23.91
C THR A 655 11.75 15.48 -24.91
N LEU A 656 10.55 15.15 -24.42
CA LEU A 656 9.44 14.74 -25.28
C LEU A 656 8.92 15.88 -26.17
N GLU A 657 8.97 17.13 -25.72
CA GLU A 657 8.60 18.29 -26.54
C GLU A 657 9.57 18.47 -27.72
N GLU A 658 10.88 18.34 -27.48
CA GLU A 658 11.89 18.34 -28.54
C GLU A 658 11.67 17.20 -29.53
N TRP A 659 11.41 16.00 -29.01
CA TRP A 659 11.08 14.84 -29.84
C TRP A 659 9.82 15.07 -30.67
N SER A 660 8.76 15.63 -30.06
CA SER A 660 7.47 15.91 -30.69
C SER A 660 7.62 16.89 -31.85
N ARG A 661 8.40 17.96 -31.66
CA ARG A 661 8.71 18.93 -32.73
C ARG A 661 9.46 18.30 -33.90
N ARG A 662 10.35 17.32 -33.65
CA ARG A 662 11.11 16.63 -34.69
C ARG A 662 10.24 15.65 -35.49
N GLU A 663 9.39 14.88 -34.82
CA GLU A 663 8.62 13.80 -35.43
C GLU A 663 7.23 14.23 -35.91
N GLY A 664 6.75 15.39 -35.47
CA GLY A 664 5.41 15.91 -35.82
C GLY A 664 4.26 15.17 -35.15
N ILE A 665 4.51 14.51 -34.01
CA ILE A 665 3.51 13.83 -33.17
C ILE A 665 3.58 14.46 -31.79
N ASP A 666 2.46 14.95 -31.27
CA ASP A 666 2.40 15.52 -29.91
C ASP A 666 2.48 14.41 -28.86
N VAL A 667 3.55 14.38 -28.07
CA VAL A 667 3.78 13.36 -27.02
C VAL A 667 4.16 14.04 -25.71
N GLN A 668 3.50 13.64 -24.63
CA GLN A 668 3.83 14.07 -23.28
C GLN A 668 3.53 12.97 -22.26
N LEU A 669 4.14 13.06 -21.08
CA LEU A 669 3.74 12.28 -19.91
C LEU A 669 2.38 12.78 -19.40
N ALA A 670 1.52 11.84 -19.00
CA ALA A 670 0.34 12.16 -18.22
C ALA A 670 0.72 12.48 -16.76
N ARG A 671 -0.23 13.00 -16.00
CA ARG A 671 -0.12 13.14 -14.54
C ARG A 671 -1.46 12.81 -13.89
N ASP A 672 -1.41 12.41 -12.63
CA ASP A 672 -2.61 12.20 -11.83
C ASP A 672 -3.44 13.49 -11.76
N GLY A 673 -4.76 13.36 -11.88
CA GLY A 673 -5.69 14.48 -11.97
C GLY A 673 -5.74 15.20 -13.32
N LEU A 674 -4.91 14.83 -14.30
CA LEU A 674 -5.01 15.38 -15.66
C LEU A 674 -6.40 15.09 -16.23
N ARG A 675 -7.09 16.13 -16.73
CA ARG A 675 -8.36 16.01 -17.44
C ARG A 675 -8.17 16.41 -18.90
N VAL A 676 -8.62 15.56 -19.82
CA VAL A 676 -8.57 15.80 -21.27
C VAL A 676 -10.01 15.79 -21.81
N TYR A 677 -10.47 16.93 -22.30
CA TYR A 677 -11.76 17.01 -22.99
C TYR A 677 -11.66 16.44 -24.39
N ILE A 678 -12.60 15.58 -24.77
CA ILE A 678 -12.60 14.87 -26.04
C ILE A 678 -14.04 14.52 -26.45
N ASP A 679 -14.35 14.63 -27.74
CA ASP A 679 -15.67 14.29 -28.27
C ASP A 679 -15.67 12.81 -28.70
N LEU A 680 -16.21 11.93 -27.85
CA LEU A 680 -16.19 10.47 -28.02
C LEU A 680 -17.27 9.99 -28.99
#